data_AF-A0A2K3JFG5-F1
#
_entry.id   AF-A0A2K3JFG5-F1
#
_cell.length_a   1.000
_cell.length_b   1.000
_cell.length_c   1.000
_cell.angle_alpha   90.00
_cell.angle_beta   90.00
_cell.angle_gamma   90.00
#
_symmetry.space_group_name_H-M   'P 1'
#
loop_
_entity.id
_entity.type
_entity.pdbx_description
1 polymer ?
#
loop_
_entity_poly.entity_id
_entity_poly.type
_entity_poly.pdbx_seq_one_letter_code
_entity_poly.pdbx_strand_id
1 'polypeptide(L)'
;MKKWISILVIGVLIISGFGTVATNVKNIPLPSMQTIVETVSVDGSLFRVTESVNDYILVQIDDQQSYLLNPGQPMVPRLIKLYELPFGVTDIEVEVQPGQMQTQMLSKEIRPAPAPVAYSQNDGAVLSSEKDMQVYASDTLYPDAWYGVHAGCGLNPAGEHVTLVTVNLFPVRYRPVSGEVTIAEEFTMVLRYKQSAGSPFPLESTYDLVIIGSEVFSTEIQRLVTHKIDMGMQTVFMTTEEIYEEYSGTDKPEKIKYFIKDALENWGVKYVLLFGGLKSNIIAIAKDDINQGSKSWHLPVRYSNFQWDGDESYNFTSDEPGFISDLYYGDIYKEGGEFENWDSNGNGRFAEWSGDDLRDDLDLYPDVAFGRLACRNTREAKNVVDKIINYEKQPADPSWFNRIIVISGDGFLDQEDWDIQWNTTGVPDGAYTIYAQAFNGVEAGPIDEIHVTVDKSVATNITFNHDDHLNPALQDGYPAPPIVEIVSVSNGNTLGNTDYTYLPNDREAYCNDLYWWANISYVDGVLTIRGKCYDPQPYGNLTDLELWIENEDETPVFTVTRDGMQTYYEGEWVVGEKTLHGRGGALTFMPDDFETNSVFTSNGKWFEQSDVIEEFSNGYGLAYFSGHGSPGWWGDHYPGIPGNRQYGQVEGLLVMQASRYFPFLHFPVFPMRKLTNTDKLPVTSVGGCHNSMFSVSMIPAFLDGWLPMHMFTYGVPLSECWGWYMVKMPHTGSIATMGNTGYGWGSEGDVCTIGPGDGWLNTEFYKQYGMTYAEDKNNTILGMVYIQAISEYISHFKTWEYSYWRIDPGWDGIDQKTVQQWQLLGDPSLKIGGYQ
;
A
#
# COMPACT_ATOMS: atom_id res chain seq x y z
N MET A 1 -23.08 -24.67 8.94
CA MET A 1 -23.22 -25.45 7.69
C MET A 1 -22.89 -24.52 6.53
N LYS A 2 -21.64 -24.57 6.06
CA LYS A 2 -21.13 -23.74 4.95
C LYS A 2 -21.84 -24.17 3.66
N LYS A 3 -22.69 -23.30 3.09
CA LYS A 3 -23.24 -23.51 1.75
C LYS A 3 -22.14 -23.16 0.75
N TRP A 4 -21.57 -24.17 0.12
CA TRP A 4 -20.70 -23.98 -1.04
C TRP A 4 -21.56 -23.40 -2.17
N ILE A 5 -21.26 -22.18 -2.60
CA ILE A 5 -21.83 -21.60 -3.82
C ILE A 5 -21.35 -22.48 -4.98
N SER A 6 -22.30 -23.09 -5.67
CA SER A 6 -22.02 -23.82 -6.91
C SER A 6 -22.07 -22.82 -8.05
N ILE A 7 -20.91 -22.33 -8.49
CA ILE A 7 -20.77 -21.63 -9.78
C ILE A 7 -20.98 -22.68 -10.87
N LEU A 8 -22.03 -22.53 -11.68
CA LEU A 8 -22.29 -23.40 -12.82
C LEU A 8 -21.42 -22.94 -13.99
N VAL A 9 -20.24 -23.54 -14.16
CA VAL A 9 -19.35 -23.31 -15.30
C VAL A 9 -19.90 -24.09 -16.50
N ILE A 10 -20.55 -23.41 -17.45
CA ILE A 10 -20.78 -23.95 -18.79
C ILE A 10 -19.75 -23.30 -19.73
N GLY A 11 -18.53 -23.84 -19.73
CA GLY A 11 -17.53 -23.50 -20.73
C GLY A 11 -17.82 -24.27 -22.03
N VAL A 12 -18.26 -23.57 -23.09
CA VAL A 12 -18.25 -24.12 -24.44
C VAL A 12 -16.95 -23.69 -25.11
N LEU A 13 -15.89 -24.47 -24.92
CA LEU A 13 -14.63 -24.34 -25.66
C LEU A 13 -14.85 -24.79 -27.11
N ILE A 14 -15.10 -23.85 -28.02
CA ILE A 14 -15.04 -24.12 -29.45
C ILE A 14 -13.57 -23.98 -29.90
N ILE A 15 -12.76 -25.02 -29.65
CA ILE A 15 -11.47 -25.15 -30.34
C ILE A 15 -11.79 -25.62 -31.76
N SER A 16 -11.83 -24.72 -32.73
CA SER A 16 -11.90 -25.10 -34.14
C SER A 16 -10.54 -25.62 -34.62
N GLY A 17 -10.17 -26.83 -34.23
CA GLY A 17 -9.02 -27.56 -34.75
C GLY A 17 -9.45 -28.52 -35.86
N PHE A 18 -9.17 -28.18 -37.13
CA PHE A 18 -9.19 -29.17 -38.21
C PHE A 18 -7.81 -29.83 -38.34
N GLY A 19 -7.73 -31.10 -37.94
CA GLY A 19 -6.60 -31.96 -38.28
C GLY A 19 -6.67 -32.45 -39.73
N THR A 20 -5.55 -32.33 -40.45
CA THR A 20 -5.24 -33.20 -41.58
C THR A 20 -3.74 -33.50 -41.60
N VAL A 21 -3.42 -34.79 -41.71
CA VAL A 21 -2.08 -35.34 -41.76
C VAL A 21 -1.46 -35.18 -43.16
N ALA A 22 -0.19 -34.76 -43.15
CA ALA A 22 0.90 -34.93 -44.14
C ALA A 22 0.87 -34.13 -45.46
N THR A 23 1.84 -33.21 -45.61
CA THR A 23 3.04 -33.39 -46.47
C THR A 23 4.03 -32.23 -46.30
N ASN A 24 5.33 -32.52 -46.39
CA ASN A 24 6.45 -31.58 -46.26
C ASN A 24 6.35 -30.38 -47.24
N VAL A 25 5.92 -29.23 -46.73
CA VAL A 25 6.23 -27.89 -47.23
C VAL A 25 6.35 -27.00 -45.98
N LYS A 26 7.41 -26.19 -45.87
CA LYS A 26 7.51 -25.11 -44.88
C LYS A 26 6.40 -24.08 -45.17
N ASN A 27 5.19 -24.36 -44.71
CA ASN A 27 4.14 -23.36 -44.57
C ASN A 27 4.30 -22.80 -43.16
N ILE A 28 4.78 -21.56 -43.07
CA ILE A 28 4.58 -20.74 -41.87
C ILE A 28 3.06 -20.58 -41.76
N PRO A 29 2.39 -21.09 -40.72
CA PRO A 29 0.96 -20.86 -40.56
C PRO A 29 0.75 -19.35 -40.42
N LEU A 30 -0.13 -18.78 -41.25
CA LEU A 30 -0.64 -17.44 -40.97
C LEU A 30 -1.31 -17.46 -39.58
N PRO A 31 -1.07 -16.46 -38.72
CA PRO A 31 -1.68 -16.44 -37.39
C PRO A 31 -3.21 -16.49 -37.52
N SER A 32 -3.82 -17.57 -37.04
CA SER A 32 -5.28 -17.73 -37.01
C SER A 32 -5.84 -17.03 -35.77
N MET A 33 -6.79 -16.13 -35.99
CA MET A 33 -7.57 -15.51 -34.92
C MET A 33 -8.17 -16.58 -34.00
N GLN A 34 -7.84 -16.55 -32.72
CA GLN A 34 -8.50 -17.35 -31.69
C GLN A 34 -9.69 -16.58 -31.12
N THR A 35 -10.65 -17.29 -30.54
CA THR A 35 -11.83 -16.67 -29.93
C THR A 35 -12.25 -17.46 -28.69
N ILE A 36 -12.37 -16.75 -27.57
CA ILE A 36 -12.91 -17.22 -26.31
C ILE A 36 -14.26 -16.51 -26.13
N VAL A 37 -15.30 -17.27 -25.81
CA VAL A 37 -16.62 -16.74 -25.48
C VAL A 37 -16.99 -17.22 -24.09
N GLU A 38 -17.27 -16.29 -23.19
CA GLU A 38 -17.67 -16.56 -21.81
C GLU A 38 -18.93 -15.79 -21.46
N THR A 39 -19.81 -16.41 -20.68
CA THR A 39 -20.95 -15.74 -20.07
C THR A 39 -20.71 -15.64 -18.57
N VAL A 40 -20.69 -14.41 -18.05
CA VAL A 40 -20.56 -14.11 -16.63
C VAL A 40 -21.93 -13.74 -16.09
N SER A 41 -22.48 -14.57 -15.20
CA SER A 41 -23.75 -14.30 -14.54
C SER A 41 -23.53 -13.52 -13.23
N VAL A 42 -24.41 -12.55 -12.97
CA VAL A 42 -24.45 -11.74 -11.76
C VAL A 42 -25.81 -11.95 -11.10
N ASP A 43 -25.83 -12.38 -9.84
CA ASP A 43 -27.08 -12.57 -9.11
C ASP A 43 -27.61 -11.21 -8.64
N GLY A 44 -28.43 -10.56 -9.48
CA GLY A 44 -29.05 -9.28 -9.19
C GLY A 44 -29.91 -9.27 -7.90
N SER A 45 -30.30 -10.44 -7.38
CA SER A 45 -31.02 -10.54 -6.10
C SER A 45 -30.12 -10.29 -4.88
N LEU A 46 -28.80 -10.30 -5.06
CA LEU A 46 -27.82 -9.94 -4.04
C LEU A 46 -27.56 -8.44 -3.96
N PHE A 47 -28.13 -7.63 -4.87
CA PHE A 47 -28.00 -6.19 -4.78
C PHE A 47 -28.60 -5.67 -3.47
N ARG A 48 -27.76 -5.01 -2.67
CA ARG A 48 -28.12 -4.47 -1.36
C ARG A 48 -27.73 -3.01 -1.25
N VAL A 49 -28.54 -2.30 -0.50
CA VAL A 49 -28.32 -0.91 -0.12
C VAL A 49 -28.30 -0.85 1.39
N THR A 50 -27.24 -0.29 1.96
CA THR A 50 -27.10 -0.05 3.41
C THR A 50 -26.87 1.43 3.66
N GLU A 51 -27.41 1.95 4.76
CA GLU A 51 -27.07 3.32 5.18
C GLU A 51 -25.58 3.43 5.49
N SER A 52 -25.01 4.58 5.14
CA SER A 52 -23.62 4.95 5.38
C SER A 52 -23.58 6.24 6.19
N VAL A 53 -22.39 6.59 6.68
CA VAL A 53 -22.10 7.90 7.32
C VAL A 53 -22.54 9.08 6.44
N ASN A 54 -22.85 10.22 7.08
CA ASN A 54 -23.19 11.49 6.42
C ASN A 54 -24.39 11.46 5.45
N ASP A 55 -25.41 10.65 5.76
CA ASP A 55 -26.65 10.54 4.96
C ASP A 55 -26.45 9.99 3.52
N TYR A 56 -25.38 9.20 3.32
CA TYR A 56 -25.15 8.44 2.09
C TYR A 56 -25.62 6.99 2.20
N ILE A 57 -25.52 6.25 1.10
CA ILE A 57 -25.71 4.80 1.07
C ILE A 57 -24.52 4.09 0.42
N LEU A 58 -24.26 2.86 0.87
CA LEU A 58 -23.35 1.92 0.23
C LEU A 58 -24.17 0.90 -0.58
N VAL A 59 -23.66 0.55 -1.77
CA VAL A 59 -24.27 -0.44 -2.65
C VAL A 59 -23.38 -1.67 -2.77
N GLN A 60 -23.96 -2.86 -2.75
CA GLN A 60 -23.23 -4.13 -2.77
C GLN A 60 -23.92 -5.10 -3.72
N ILE A 61 -23.18 -6.01 -4.37
CA ILE A 61 -23.76 -7.00 -5.32
C ILE A 61 -23.25 -8.44 -5.15
N ASP A 62 -22.22 -8.67 -4.35
CA ASP A 62 -21.79 -10.01 -3.93
C ASP A 62 -21.16 -9.95 -2.52
N ASP A 63 -20.47 -11.00 -2.09
CA ASP A 63 -19.74 -11.03 -0.80
C ASP A 63 -18.26 -10.61 -0.94
N GLN A 64 -17.73 -10.51 -2.17
CA GLN A 64 -16.34 -10.15 -2.48
C GLN A 64 -16.30 -8.72 -3.01
N GLN A 65 -16.51 -7.75 -2.11
CA GLN A 65 -16.74 -6.35 -2.49
C GLN A 65 -15.47 -5.71 -3.07
N SER A 66 -15.35 -5.75 -4.40
CA SER A 66 -14.42 -4.92 -5.15
C SER A 66 -15.17 -3.70 -5.66
N TYR A 67 -14.63 -2.50 -5.45
CA TYR A 67 -15.27 -1.25 -5.85
C TYR A 67 -14.42 -0.46 -6.83
N LEU A 68 -15.06 0.45 -7.56
CA LEU A 68 -14.39 1.65 -8.07
C LEU A 68 -14.17 2.61 -6.90
N LEU A 69 -12.91 2.97 -6.65
CA LEU A 69 -12.47 3.76 -5.51
C LEU A 69 -11.82 5.09 -5.93
N ASN A 70 -12.29 5.66 -7.04
CA ASN A 70 -11.80 6.96 -7.50
C ASN A 70 -12.24 8.05 -6.52
N PRO A 71 -11.30 8.82 -5.94
CA PRO A 71 -11.60 9.79 -4.89
C PRO A 71 -12.71 10.77 -5.29
N GLY A 72 -13.65 11.00 -4.37
CA GLY A 72 -14.78 11.90 -4.57
C GLY A 72 -15.92 11.36 -5.47
N GLN A 73 -15.71 10.25 -6.20
CA GLN A 73 -16.70 9.65 -7.11
C GLN A 73 -17.52 8.55 -6.42
N PRO A 74 -18.72 8.16 -6.92
CA PRO A 74 -19.54 7.13 -6.30
C PRO A 74 -18.84 5.77 -6.15
N MET A 75 -18.80 5.21 -4.93
CA MET A 75 -18.30 3.86 -4.69
C MET A 75 -19.26 2.80 -5.25
N VAL A 76 -18.95 2.25 -6.42
CA VAL A 76 -19.79 1.24 -7.10
C VAL A 76 -19.08 -0.10 -7.26
N PRO A 77 -19.77 -1.25 -7.05
CA PRO A 77 -19.18 -2.57 -7.20
C PRO A 77 -18.71 -2.89 -8.62
N ARG A 78 -17.62 -3.64 -8.71
CA ARG A 78 -17.03 -4.14 -9.95
C ARG A 78 -16.63 -5.61 -9.83
N LEU A 79 -16.49 -6.30 -10.96
CA LEU A 79 -16.08 -7.71 -11.03
C LEU A 79 -14.88 -7.88 -11.93
N ILE A 80 -13.85 -8.58 -11.50
CA ILE A 80 -12.60 -8.74 -12.27
C ILE A 80 -12.51 -10.16 -12.83
N LYS A 81 -12.15 -10.27 -14.11
CA LYS A 81 -11.87 -11.53 -14.81
C LYS A 81 -10.48 -11.50 -15.42
N LEU A 82 -9.63 -12.43 -15.02
CA LEU A 82 -8.28 -12.59 -15.56
C LEU A 82 -8.24 -13.77 -16.53
N TYR A 83 -7.65 -13.56 -17.70
CA TYR A 83 -7.41 -14.59 -18.71
C TYR A 83 -5.90 -14.72 -18.93
N GLU A 84 -5.39 -15.95 -18.78
CA GLU A 84 -4.03 -16.29 -19.17
C GLU A 84 -4.02 -16.76 -20.62
N LEU A 85 -3.33 -16.00 -21.47
CA LEU A 85 -3.12 -16.32 -22.89
C LEU A 85 -1.65 -16.73 -23.12
N PRO A 86 -1.35 -17.47 -24.20
CA PRO A 86 0.03 -17.74 -24.57
C PRO A 86 0.83 -16.44 -24.72
N PHE A 87 2.10 -16.46 -24.31
CA PHE A 87 2.97 -15.29 -24.40
C PHE A 87 3.06 -14.68 -25.81
N GLY A 88 3.05 -13.35 -25.85
CA GLY A 88 3.31 -12.55 -27.05
C GLY A 88 2.15 -12.49 -28.03
N VAL A 89 0.93 -12.88 -27.63
CA VAL A 89 -0.26 -12.72 -28.49
C VAL A 89 -0.46 -11.24 -28.84
N THR A 90 -0.99 -11.00 -30.05
CA THR A 90 -1.23 -9.65 -30.58
C THR A 90 -2.68 -9.48 -30.97
N ASP A 91 -3.08 -8.24 -31.28
CA ASP A 91 -4.44 -7.91 -31.73
C ASP A 91 -5.52 -8.42 -30.75
N ILE A 92 -5.34 -8.11 -29.46
CA ILE A 92 -6.27 -8.49 -28.41
C ILE A 92 -7.51 -7.60 -28.52
N GLU A 93 -8.66 -8.21 -28.79
CA GLU A 93 -9.95 -7.53 -28.89
C GLU A 93 -10.92 -8.14 -27.88
N VAL A 94 -11.46 -7.33 -26.98
CA VAL A 94 -12.49 -7.73 -26.02
C VAL A 94 -13.78 -6.97 -26.29
N GLU A 95 -14.86 -7.71 -26.52
CA GLU A 95 -16.21 -7.18 -26.62
C GLU A 95 -17.06 -7.74 -25.48
N VAL A 96 -17.71 -6.87 -24.71
CA VAL A 96 -18.67 -7.29 -23.68
C VAL A 96 -20.05 -6.75 -24.00
N GLN A 97 -21.06 -7.61 -23.93
CA GLN A 97 -22.47 -7.27 -24.10
C GLN A 97 -23.24 -7.59 -22.82
N PRO A 98 -23.86 -6.60 -22.15
CA PRO A 98 -24.74 -6.87 -21.02
C PRO A 98 -26.02 -7.58 -21.50
N GLY A 99 -26.46 -8.57 -20.74
CA GLY A 99 -27.68 -9.34 -20.99
C GLY A 99 -28.90 -8.71 -20.31
N GLN A 100 -29.57 -9.48 -19.46
CA GLN A 100 -30.71 -9.01 -18.70
C GLN A 100 -30.31 -7.88 -17.75
N MET A 101 -31.14 -6.83 -17.67
CA MET A 101 -30.92 -5.68 -16.80
C MET A 101 -32.18 -5.36 -15.99
N GLN A 102 -31.98 -4.85 -14.79
CA GLN A 102 -33.02 -4.30 -13.93
C GLN A 102 -32.65 -2.88 -13.46
N THR A 103 -33.64 -2.12 -13.06
CA THR A 103 -33.47 -0.73 -12.62
C THR A 103 -34.12 -0.50 -11.26
N GLN A 104 -33.46 0.27 -10.41
CA GLN A 104 -33.94 0.62 -9.08
C GLN A 104 -33.68 2.11 -8.80
N MET A 105 -34.61 2.77 -8.11
CA MET A 105 -34.40 4.13 -7.59
C MET A 105 -33.84 4.06 -6.17
N LEU A 106 -32.80 4.85 -5.91
CA LEU A 106 -32.21 5.04 -4.60
C LEU A 106 -32.85 6.23 -3.89
N SER A 107 -32.94 6.15 -2.55
CA SER A 107 -33.50 7.21 -1.72
C SER A 107 -32.49 8.28 -1.32
N LYS A 108 -31.20 7.96 -1.40
CA LYS A 108 -30.05 8.79 -1.04
C LYS A 108 -28.94 8.57 -2.07
N GLU A 109 -27.95 9.44 -2.07
CA GLU A 109 -26.81 9.30 -2.97
C GLU A 109 -25.87 8.18 -2.52
N ILE A 110 -25.23 7.51 -3.49
CA ILE A 110 -24.13 6.58 -3.20
C ILE A 110 -22.98 7.36 -2.57
N ARG A 111 -22.31 6.77 -1.57
CA ARG A 111 -21.17 7.38 -0.88
C ARG A 111 -20.01 7.69 -1.85
N PRO A 112 -19.36 8.87 -1.76
CA PRO A 112 -18.12 9.14 -2.49
C PRO A 112 -16.95 8.32 -1.94
N ALA A 113 -16.05 7.86 -2.80
CA ALA A 113 -14.86 7.14 -2.39
C ALA A 113 -13.86 8.08 -1.67
N PRO A 114 -13.22 7.64 -0.59
CA PRO A 114 -12.19 8.43 0.09
C PRO A 114 -10.91 8.49 -0.74
N ALA A 115 -10.04 9.46 -0.44
CA ALA A 115 -8.73 9.59 -1.07
C ALA A 115 -7.66 8.80 -0.29
N PRO A 116 -6.75 8.07 -0.95
CA PRO A 116 -5.57 7.51 -0.29
C PRO A 116 -4.61 8.62 0.16
N VAL A 117 -3.87 8.36 1.22
CA VAL A 117 -2.94 9.30 1.89
C VAL A 117 -1.54 8.74 1.94
N ALA A 118 -0.56 9.63 1.80
CA ALA A 118 0.84 9.28 2.02
C ALA A 118 1.09 9.15 3.54
N TYR A 119 1.94 8.20 3.95
CA TYR A 119 2.34 8.08 5.36
C TYR A 119 3.26 9.23 5.86
N SER A 120 3.45 10.31 5.08
CA SER A 120 4.35 11.43 5.39
C SER A 120 3.62 12.77 5.59
N GLN A 121 4.14 13.62 6.47
CA GLN A 121 3.72 15.02 6.62
C GLN A 121 4.18 15.83 5.39
N ASN A 122 3.27 16.26 4.53
CA ASN A 122 3.57 17.24 3.50
C ASN A 122 2.47 18.31 3.46
N ASP A 123 2.80 19.50 3.95
CA ASP A 123 1.91 20.67 4.10
C ASP A 123 1.31 21.20 2.77
N GLY A 124 1.58 20.56 1.62
CA GLY A 124 1.14 20.97 0.28
C GLY A 124 0.23 19.97 -0.47
N ALA A 125 -0.07 18.81 0.10
CA ALA A 125 -0.99 17.85 -0.50
C ALA A 125 -2.44 18.26 -0.17
N VAL A 126 -3.15 18.83 -1.14
CA VAL A 126 -4.61 18.98 -1.04
C VAL A 126 -5.23 17.68 -1.51
N LEU A 127 -5.62 16.84 -0.57
CA LEU A 127 -6.46 15.68 -0.82
C LEU A 127 -7.87 16.10 -0.40
N SER A 128 -8.80 16.15 -1.35
CA SER A 128 -10.20 16.35 -1.00
C SER A 128 -10.92 15.02 -1.18
N SER A 129 -11.44 14.47 -0.08
CA SER A 129 -12.51 13.46 -0.09
C SER A 129 -13.86 14.07 -0.49
N GLU A 130 -13.85 15.34 -0.93
CA GLU A 130 -15.05 16.07 -1.31
C GLU A 130 -15.75 15.37 -2.49
N LYS A 131 -17.06 15.37 -2.39
CA LYS A 131 -17.97 14.89 -3.43
C LYS A 131 -17.66 15.58 -4.76
N ASP A 132 -17.29 14.80 -5.77
CA ASP A 132 -17.04 15.31 -7.12
C ASP A 132 -18.35 15.78 -7.77
N MET A 133 -18.62 17.08 -7.69
CA MET A 133 -19.83 17.66 -8.24
C MET A 133 -19.92 17.57 -9.77
N GLN A 134 -18.83 17.29 -10.50
CA GLN A 134 -18.90 17.04 -11.93
C GLN A 134 -19.61 15.71 -12.22
N VAL A 135 -19.37 14.68 -11.41
CA VAL A 135 -20.06 13.39 -11.50
C VAL A 135 -21.45 13.47 -10.85
N TYR A 136 -21.55 13.97 -9.62
CA TYR A 136 -22.81 13.95 -8.87
C TYR A 136 -23.89 14.90 -9.41
N ALA A 137 -23.51 16.00 -10.07
CA ALA A 137 -24.47 16.87 -10.76
C ALA A 137 -24.75 16.44 -12.21
N SER A 138 -24.19 15.31 -12.66
CA SER A 138 -24.39 14.79 -14.00
C SER A 138 -25.58 13.82 -14.08
N ASP A 139 -26.25 13.85 -15.23
CA ASP A 139 -27.26 12.88 -15.64
C ASP A 139 -26.65 11.77 -16.52
N THR A 140 -25.33 11.65 -16.56
CA THR A 140 -24.64 10.52 -17.20
C THR A 140 -24.62 9.30 -16.29
N LEU A 141 -24.60 8.11 -16.88
CA LEU A 141 -24.38 6.88 -16.12
C LEU A 141 -22.91 6.81 -15.69
N TYR A 142 -22.66 6.39 -14.45
CA TYR A 142 -21.35 6.19 -13.84
C TYR A 142 -21.22 4.74 -13.33
N PRO A 143 -20.16 4.01 -13.69
CA PRO A 143 -19.30 4.30 -14.83
C PRO A 143 -20.14 4.36 -16.12
N ASP A 144 -19.64 5.02 -17.14
CA ASP A 144 -20.34 5.19 -18.42
C ASP A 144 -20.13 4.02 -19.40
N ALA A 145 -19.13 3.18 -19.14
CA ALA A 145 -18.89 1.91 -19.80
C ALA A 145 -19.42 0.71 -19.00
N TRP A 146 -19.48 -0.46 -19.64
CA TRP A 146 -19.85 -1.74 -19.00
C TRP A 146 -18.66 -2.56 -18.55
N TYR A 147 -17.49 -2.28 -19.11
CA TYR A 147 -16.29 -3.04 -18.83
C TYR A 147 -15.05 -2.23 -19.17
N GLY A 148 -13.93 -2.59 -18.55
CA GLY A 148 -12.57 -2.20 -18.86
C GLY A 148 -11.63 -3.35 -19.14
N VAL A 149 -10.55 -3.05 -19.85
CA VAL A 149 -9.59 -4.05 -20.33
C VAL A 149 -8.18 -3.55 -20.13
N HIS A 150 -7.29 -4.44 -19.70
CA HIS A 150 -5.87 -4.24 -19.72
C HIS A 150 -5.18 -5.54 -20.16
N ALA A 151 -4.06 -5.42 -20.87
CA ALA A 151 -3.23 -6.54 -21.25
C ALA A 151 -1.75 -6.23 -20.97
N GLY A 152 -1.01 -7.24 -20.54
CA GLY A 152 0.42 -7.16 -20.28
C GLY A 152 1.09 -8.54 -20.30
N CYS A 153 2.41 -8.57 -20.21
CA CYS A 153 3.21 -9.79 -20.22
C CYS A 153 3.92 -9.99 -18.88
N GLY A 154 3.90 -11.21 -18.35
CA GLY A 154 4.60 -11.52 -17.11
C GLY A 154 4.55 -13.00 -16.76
N LEU A 155 4.96 -13.33 -15.54
CA LEU A 155 4.92 -14.70 -15.03
C LEU A 155 3.59 -15.02 -14.34
N ASN A 156 3.02 -16.18 -14.66
CA ASN A 156 1.93 -16.76 -13.88
C ASN A 156 2.48 -17.48 -12.61
N PRO A 157 1.60 -17.97 -11.70
CA PRO A 157 2.04 -18.67 -10.49
C PRO A 157 2.90 -19.92 -10.73
N ALA A 158 2.80 -20.55 -11.91
CA ALA A 158 3.62 -21.69 -12.30
C ALA A 158 5.03 -21.28 -12.79
N GLY A 159 5.30 -19.97 -12.92
CA GLY A 159 6.56 -19.44 -13.46
C GLY A 159 6.65 -19.55 -14.98
N GLU A 160 5.51 -19.60 -15.66
CA GLU A 160 5.43 -19.58 -17.12
C GLU A 160 5.17 -18.15 -17.60
N HIS A 161 5.86 -17.73 -18.66
CA HIS A 161 5.59 -16.45 -19.30
C HIS A 161 4.27 -16.53 -20.04
N VAL A 162 3.37 -15.59 -19.76
CA VAL A 162 2.02 -15.52 -20.33
C VAL A 162 1.70 -14.08 -20.74
N THR A 163 0.64 -13.92 -21.53
CA THR A 163 -0.03 -12.63 -21.68
C THR A 163 -1.27 -12.64 -20.79
N LEU A 164 -1.31 -11.72 -19.83
CA LEU A 164 -2.40 -11.54 -18.89
C LEU A 164 -3.39 -10.54 -19.49
N VAL A 165 -4.65 -10.94 -19.64
CA VAL A 165 -5.73 -10.05 -20.09
C VAL A 165 -6.76 -9.94 -18.98
N THR A 166 -6.88 -8.75 -18.41
CA THR A 166 -7.84 -8.46 -17.36
C THR A 166 -9.06 -7.75 -17.95
N VAL A 167 -10.25 -8.23 -17.61
CA VAL A 167 -11.54 -7.62 -17.95
C VAL A 167 -12.27 -7.25 -16.66
N ASN A 168 -12.42 -5.95 -16.42
CA ASN A 168 -13.12 -5.38 -15.26
C ASN A 168 -14.56 -5.03 -15.66
N LEU A 169 -15.55 -5.75 -15.14
CA LEU A 169 -16.97 -5.61 -15.47
C LEU A 169 -17.66 -4.70 -14.44
N PHE A 170 -18.57 -3.86 -14.93
CA PHE A 170 -19.35 -2.92 -14.12
C PHE A 170 -20.82 -3.35 -14.05
N PRO A 171 -21.18 -4.28 -13.14
CA PRO A 171 -22.55 -4.78 -13.04
C PRO A 171 -23.54 -3.72 -12.55
N VAL A 172 -23.07 -2.69 -11.83
CA VAL A 172 -23.89 -1.61 -11.27
C VAL A 172 -23.47 -0.30 -11.90
N ARG A 173 -24.44 0.42 -12.48
CA ARG A 173 -24.24 1.76 -13.05
C ARG A 173 -25.24 2.73 -12.46
N TYR A 174 -24.78 3.90 -12.06
CA TYR A 174 -25.52 4.90 -11.28
C TYR A 174 -25.70 6.18 -12.08
N ARG A 175 -26.89 6.79 -12.03
CA ARG A 175 -27.20 8.11 -12.60
C ARG A 175 -27.43 9.10 -11.45
N PRO A 176 -26.38 9.85 -11.03
CA PRO A 176 -26.38 10.54 -9.74
C PRO A 176 -27.54 11.51 -9.52
N VAL A 177 -27.81 12.40 -10.48
CA VAL A 177 -28.87 13.42 -10.36
C VAL A 177 -30.25 12.84 -10.10
N SER A 178 -30.53 11.66 -10.67
CA SER A 178 -31.84 11.03 -10.57
C SER A 178 -31.95 10.04 -9.42
N GLY A 179 -30.82 9.51 -8.91
CA GLY A 179 -30.81 8.39 -7.99
C GLY A 179 -31.09 7.03 -8.65
N GLU A 180 -31.12 6.92 -9.98
CA GLU A 180 -31.39 5.68 -10.71
C GLU A 180 -30.13 4.78 -10.78
N VAL A 181 -30.28 3.50 -10.45
CA VAL A 181 -29.26 2.47 -10.63
C VAL A 181 -29.74 1.44 -11.64
N THR A 182 -28.89 1.10 -12.60
CA THR A 182 -29.07 -0.02 -13.52
C THR A 182 -28.14 -1.16 -13.13
N ILE A 183 -28.69 -2.37 -13.03
CA ILE A 183 -27.98 -3.58 -12.65
C ILE A 183 -28.03 -4.57 -13.81
N ALA A 184 -26.88 -4.98 -14.32
CA ALA A 184 -26.76 -6.06 -15.30
C ALA A 184 -26.60 -7.41 -14.57
N GLU A 185 -27.47 -8.36 -14.91
CA GLU A 185 -27.51 -9.72 -14.32
C GLU A 185 -26.68 -10.72 -15.13
N GLU A 186 -26.18 -10.31 -16.29
CA GLU A 186 -25.39 -11.16 -17.17
C GLU A 186 -24.50 -10.31 -18.08
N PHE A 187 -23.31 -10.82 -18.37
CA PHE A 187 -22.41 -10.30 -19.41
C PHE A 187 -22.00 -11.44 -20.34
N THR A 188 -22.13 -11.23 -21.65
CA THR A 188 -21.49 -12.10 -22.65
C THR A 188 -20.22 -11.42 -23.14
N MET A 189 -19.09 -12.05 -22.90
CA MET A 189 -17.77 -11.58 -23.31
C MET A 189 -17.26 -12.40 -24.51
N VAL A 190 -16.70 -11.70 -25.49
CA VAL A 190 -15.96 -12.29 -26.61
C VAL A 190 -14.56 -11.72 -26.64
N LEU A 191 -13.56 -12.55 -26.34
CA LEU A 191 -12.14 -12.23 -26.39
C LEU A 191 -11.53 -12.86 -27.65
N ARG A 192 -10.91 -12.06 -28.51
CA ARG A 192 -10.20 -12.49 -29.72
C ARG A 192 -8.74 -12.08 -29.63
N TYR A 193 -7.84 -12.93 -30.10
CA TYR A 193 -6.41 -12.63 -30.15
C TYR A 193 -5.71 -13.43 -31.26
N LYS A 194 -4.61 -12.89 -31.80
CA LYS A 194 -3.76 -13.59 -32.77
C LYS A 194 -2.61 -14.26 -32.04
N GLN A 195 -2.47 -15.56 -32.30
CA GLN A 195 -1.36 -16.34 -31.78
C GLN A 195 -0.03 -15.90 -32.42
N SER A 196 0.98 -15.61 -31.60
CA SER A 196 2.34 -15.30 -32.07
C SER A 196 3.04 -16.51 -32.70
N ALA A 197 4.12 -16.24 -33.43
CA ALA A 197 4.96 -17.27 -34.05
C ALA A 197 5.88 -17.97 -33.03
N GLY A 198 5.30 -18.61 -32.01
CA GLY A 198 6.02 -19.40 -31.01
C GLY A 198 6.63 -18.59 -29.86
N SER A 199 6.87 -19.27 -28.73
CA SER A 199 7.52 -18.67 -27.55
C SER A 199 9.02 -18.49 -27.80
N PRO A 200 9.62 -17.34 -27.40
CA PRO A 200 11.06 -17.13 -27.49
C PRO A 200 11.85 -17.86 -26.40
N PHE A 201 11.17 -18.43 -25.40
CA PHE A 201 11.80 -19.07 -24.25
C PHE A 201 12.14 -20.54 -24.54
N PRO A 202 13.24 -21.07 -23.96
CA PRO A 202 13.61 -22.46 -24.14
C PRO A 202 12.64 -23.37 -23.38
N LEU A 203 12.46 -24.61 -23.88
CA LEU A 203 11.60 -25.62 -23.24
C LEU A 203 12.16 -26.12 -21.90
N GLU A 204 13.49 -26.10 -21.75
CA GLU A 204 14.18 -26.51 -20.53
C GLU A 204 15.19 -25.42 -20.14
N SER A 205 15.23 -25.08 -18.86
CA SER A 205 16.19 -24.10 -18.32
C SER A 205 17.59 -24.70 -18.26
N THR A 206 18.59 -23.95 -18.74
CA THR A 206 20.02 -24.23 -18.52
C THR A 206 20.48 -23.73 -17.15
N TYR A 207 19.97 -22.56 -16.75
CA TYR A 207 20.17 -21.98 -15.42
C TYR A 207 18.82 -21.51 -14.89
N ASP A 208 18.56 -21.77 -13.61
CA ASP A 208 17.37 -21.29 -12.90
C ASP A 208 17.59 -19.88 -12.35
N LEU A 209 18.79 -19.62 -11.80
CA LEU A 209 19.17 -18.36 -11.16
C LEU A 209 20.40 -17.74 -11.84
N VAL A 210 20.32 -16.45 -12.12
CA VAL A 210 21.51 -15.63 -12.39
C VAL A 210 21.77 -14.67 -11.24
N ILE A 211 23.01 -14.62 -10.77
CA ILE A 211 23.48 -13.59 -9.84
C ILE A 211 24.26 -12.56 -10.65
N ILE A 212 23.87 -11.29 -10.57
CA ILE A 212 24.53 -10.17 -11.25
C ILE A 212 25.19 -9.29 -10.20
N GLY A 213 26.50 -9.09 -10.27
CA GLY A 213 27.22 -8.28 -9.26
C GLY A 213 28.60 -7.85 -9.72
N SER A 214 29.20 -6.89 -9.01
CA SER A 214 30.56 -6.45 -9.34
C SER A 214 31.60 -7.50 -8.95
N GLU A 215 32.69 -7.57 -9.73
CA GLU A 215 33.82 -8.48 -9.51
C GLU A 215 34.40 -8.40 -8.08
N VAL A 216 34.24 -7.27 -7.39
CA VAL A 216 34.69 -7.09 -6.00
C VAL A 216 34.02 -8.07 -5.01
N PHE A 217 32.88 -8.65 -5.37
CA PHE A 217 32.13 -9.62 -4.56
C PHE A 217 32.24 -11.06 -5.08
N SER A 218 33.00 -11.33 -6.14
CA SER A 218 33.09 -12.64 -6.81
C SER A 218 33.31 -13.81 -5.85
N THR A 219 34.17 -13.65 -4.83
CA THR A 219 34.41 -14.71 -3.84
C THR A 219 33.15 -15.10 -3.08
N GLU A 220 32.39 -14.12 -2.59
CA GLU A 220 31.18 -14.39 -1.79
C GLU A 220 30.02 -14.81 -2.68
N ILE A 221 29.90 -14.24 -3.88
CA ILE A 221 28.91 -14.66 -4.87
C ILE A 221 29.16 -16.11 -5.27
N GLN A 222 30.40 -16.51 -5.56
CA GLN A 222 30.72 -17.89 -5.94
C GLN A 222 30.40 -18.89 -4.83
N ARG A 223 30.55 -18.51 -3.55
CA ARG A 223 30.11 -19.34 -2.42
C ARG A 223 28.60 -19.57 -2.45
N LEU A 224 27.83 -18.53 -2.74
CA LEU A 224 26.38 -18.63 -2.88
C LEU A 224 26.00 -19.47 -4.10
N VAL A 225 26.62 -19.25 -5.27
CA VAL A 225 26.43 -20.09 -6.47
C VAL A 225 26.63 -21.57 -6.16
N THR A 226 27.75 -21.92 -5.53
CA THR A 226 28.03 -23.32 -5.15
C THR A 226 26.94 -23.87 -4.23
N HIS A 227 26.52 -23.10 -3.23
CA HIS A 227 25.44 -23.53 -2.33
C HIS A 227 24.13 -23.77 -3.07
N LYS A 228 23.72 -22.87 -3.96
CA LYS A 228 22.48 -23.03 -4.73
C LYS A 228 22.51 -24.26 -5.64
N ILE A 229 23.64 -24.51 -6.30
CA ILE A 229 23.85 -25.72 -7.11
C ILE A 229 23.77 -26.98 -6.23
N ASP A 230 24.39 -26.95 -5.04
CA ASP A 230 24.32 -28.07 -4.09
C ASP A 230 22.89 -28.34 -3.60
N MET A 231 22.02 -27.31 -3.54
CA MET A 231 20.60 -27.42 -3.23
C MET A 231 19.72 -27.74 -4.45
N GLY A 232 20.32 -27.99 -5.61
CA GLY A 232 19.62 -28.42 -6.84
C GLY A 232 19.17 -27.29 -7.77
N MET A 233 19.59 -26.05 -7.52
CA MET A 233 19.25 -24.89 -8.35
C MET A 233 20.42 -24.49 -9.25
N GLN A 234 20.28 -24.68 -10.56
CA GLN A 234 21.35 -24.35 -11.50
C GLN A 234 21.56 -22.84 -11.50
N THR A 235 22.77 -22.41 -11.13
CA THR A 235 23.06 -21.00 -10.86
C THR A 235 24.31 -20.55 -11.60
N VAL A 236 24.27 -19.36 -12.19
CA VAL A 236 25.40 -18.72 -12.86
C VAL A 236 25.65 -17.32 -12.29
N PHE A 237 26.93 -16.92 -12.22
CA PHE A 237 27.34 -15.57 -11.85
C PHE A 237 27.80 -14.81 -13.09
N MET A 238 27.29 -13.60 -13.27
CA MET A 238 27.72 -12.66 -14.31
C MET A 238 28.20 -11.36 -13.68
N THR A 239 29.38 -10.90 -14.08
CA THR A 239 29.90 -9.65 -13.56
C THR A 239 29.25 -8.46 -14.24
N THR A 240 29.08 -7.36 -13.51
CA THR A 240 28.62 -6.10 -14.12
C THR A 240 29.57 -5.60 -15.20
N GLU A 241 30.88 -5.83 -15.01
CA GLU A 241 31.95 -5.44 -15.91
C GLU A 241 31.83 -6.15 -17.27
N GLU A 242 31.60 -7.47 -17.28
CA GLU A 242 31.35 -8.25 -18.50
C GLU A 242 30.09 -7.76 -19.23
N ILE A 243 28.99 -7.57 -18.50
CA ILE A 243 27.73 -7.09 -19.08
C ILE A 243 27.91 -5.73 -19.76
N TYR A 244 28.65 -4.80 -19.16
CA TYR A 244 28.85 -3.48 -19.75
C TYR A 244 29.68 -3.48 -21.03
N GLU A 245 30.56 -4.47 -21.18
CA GLU A 245 31.40 -4.67 -22.36
C GLU A 245 30.62 -5.34 -23.50
N GLU A 246 29.76 -6.30 -23.18
CA GLU A 246 29.03 -7.11 -24.18
C GLU A 246 27.74 -6.45 -24.68
N TYR A 247 27.01 -5.76 -23.80
CA TYR A 247 25.69 -5.22 -24.11
C TYR A 247 25.72 -3.74 -24.45
N SER A 248 24.87 -3.35 -25.40
CA SER A 248 24.58 -1.95 -25.73
C SER A 248 23.27 -1.51 -25.08
N GLY A 249 23.12 -0.21 -24.85
CA GLY A 249 21.95 0.39 -24.20
C GLY A 249 22.22 1.88 -23.97
N THR A 250 21.17 2.63 -23.67
CA THR A 250 21.20 4.06 -23.38
C THR A 250 22.08 4.36 -22.15
N ASP A 251 22.07 3.47 -21.17
CA ASP A 251 22.85 3.55 -19.95
C ASP A 251 23.13 2.16 -19.35
N LYS A 252 23.72 2.11 -18.14
CA LYS A 252 24.14 0.84 -17.52
C LYS A 252 22.98 -0.02 -17.03
N PRO A 253 21.91 0.52 -16.40
CA PRO A 253 20.73 -0.27 -16.11
C PRO A 253 20.14 -0.93 -17.35
N GLU A 254 20.00 -0.22 -18.48
CA GLU A 254 19.42 -0.82 -19.68
C GLU A 254 20.29 -1.95 -20.27
N LYS A 255 21.62 -1.81 -20.21
CA LYS A 255 22.54 -2.92 -20.58
C LYS A 255 22.31 -4.18 -19.73
N ILE A 256 22.07 -4.03 -18.43
CA ILE A 256 21.73 -5.15 -17.54
C ILE A 256 20.37 -5.74 -17.92
N LYS A 257 19.38 -4.90 -18.24
CA LYS A 257 18.06 -5.33 -18.68
C LYS A 257 18.11 -6.16 -19.97
N TYR A 258 18.90 -5.74 -20.96
CA TYR A 258 19.13 -6.54 -22.17
C TYR A 258 19.85 -7.87 -21.88
N PHE A 259 20.80 -7.89 -20.96
CA PHE A 259 21.41 -9.15 -20.52
C PHE A 259 20.37 -10.10 -19.89
N ILE A 260 19.49 -9.58 -19.04
CA ILE A 260 18.43 -10.39 -18.42
C ILE A 260 17.50 -10.96 -19.50
N LYS A 261 17.07 -10.14 -20.47
CA LYS A 261 16.30 -10.59 -21.63
C LYS A 261 17.00 -11.76 -22.35
N ASP A 262 18.29 -11.61 -22.67
CA ASP A 262 19.05 -12.67 -23.34
C ASP A 262 19.17 -13.93 -22.47
N ALA A 263 19.29 -13.80 -21.15
CA ALA A 263 19.32 -14.92 -20.22
C ALA A 263 17.96 -15.66 -20.16
N LEU A 264 16.84 -14.94 -20.25
CA LEU A 264 15.50 -15.55 -20.34
C LEU A 264 15.36 -16.36 -21.64
N GLU A 265 15.70 -15.76 -22.78
CA GLU A 265 15.48 -16.37 -24.11
C GLU A 265 16.46 -17.51 -24.43
N ASN A 266 17.68 -17.44 -23.92
CA ASN A 266 18.71 -18.44 -24.23
C ASN A 266 18.90 -19.48 -23.12
N TRP A 267 18.69 -19.12 -21.86
CA TRP A 267 18.94 -20.01 -20.72
C TRP A 267 17.70 -20.38 -19.93
N GLY A 268 16.57 -19.68 -20.11
CA GLY A 268 15.34 -19.97 -19.37
C GLY A 268 15.44 -19.66 -17.88
N VAL A 269 16.17 -18.60 -17.53
CA VAL A 269 16.31 -18.13 -16.14
C VAL A 269 14.94 -17.82 -15.54
N LYS A 270 14.76 -18.09 -14.24
CA LYS A 270 13.54 -17.80 -13.48
C LYS A 270 13.76 -16.74 -12.41
N TYR A 271 15.01 -16.62 -11.94
CA TYR A 271 15.38 -15.74 -10.83
C TYR A 271 16.58 -14.86 -11.19
N VAL A 272 16.53 -13.58 -10.82
CA VAL A 272 17.65 -12.63 -10.93
C VAL A 272 17.98 -12.06 -9.56
N LEU A 273 19.17 -12.40 -9.04
CA LEU A 273 19.70 -11.80 -7.83
C LEU A 273 20.66 -10.66 -8.15
N LEU A 274 20.24 -9.45 -7.82
CA LEU A 274 21.02 -8.21 -7.92
C LEU A 274 21.96 -8.08 -6.70
N PHE A 275 23.27 -8.26 -6.89
CA PHE A 275 24.27 -8.26 -5.82
C PHE A 275 25.13 -6.97 -5.82
N GLY A 276 24.69 -5.97 -5.06
CA GLY A 276 25.47 -4.75 -4.82
C GLY A 276 24.62 -3.54 -4.41
N GLY A 277 25.21 -2.65 -3.61
CA GLY A 277 24.65 -1.35 -3.24
C GLY A 277 25.63 -0.19 -3.49
N LEU A 278 25.50 0.89 -2.74
CA LEU A 278 26.43 2.03 -2.77
C LEU A 278 27.85 1.64 -2.31
N LYS A 279 28.88 2.25 -2.90
CA LYS A 279 30.29 1.96 -2.59
C LYS A 279 30.75 2.49 -1.23
N SER A 280 30.06 3.46 -0.65
CA SER A 280 30.51 4.21 0.52
C SER A 280 29.38 4.45 1.51
N ASN A 281 29.64 4.22 2.80
CA ASN A 281 28.70 4.48 3.88
C ASN A 281 28.72 5.95 4.34
N ILE A 282 29.79 6.67 4.01
CA ILE A 282 30.06 8.01 4.54
C ILE A 282 29.59 9.07 3.54
N ILE A 283 30.15 9.02 2.33
CA ILE A 283 29.85 9.96 1.25
C ILE A 283 29.64 9.17 -0.03
N ALA A 284 28.43 9.20 -0.56
CA ALA A 284 28.09 8.70 -1.89
C ALA A 284 27.07 9.64 -2.54
N ILE A 285 27.20 9.85 -3.85
CA ILE A 285 26.21 10.56 -4.65
C ILE A 285 25.33 9.49 -5.30
N ALA A 286 24.09 9.37 -4.84
CA ALA A 286 23.22 8.25 -5.21
C ALA A 286 22.69 8.33 -6.65
N LYS A 287 22.64 9.53 -7.24
CA LYS A 287 22.16 9.82 -8.60
C LYS A 287 23.29 10.37 -9.45
N ASP A 288 23.52 9.77 -10.61
CA ASP A 288 24.40 10.35 -11.64
C ASP A 288 23.67 11.40 -12.48
N ASP A 289 22.39 11.16 -12.70
CA ASP A 289 21.41 11.97 -13.41
C ASP A 289 20.00 11.64 -12.85
N ILE A 290 18.93 12.11 -13.49
CA ILE A 290 17.55 11.88 -13.03
C ILE A 290 17.12 10.41 -13.15
N ASN A 291 17.72 9.64 -14.05
CA ASN A 291 17.28 8.29 -14.44
C ASN A 291 18.07 7.17 -13.76
N GLN A 292 19.31 7.40 -13.32
CA GLN A 292 20.15 6.31 -12.82
C GLN A 292 21.15 6.71 -11.73
N GLY A 293 21.58 5.69 -10.99
CA GLY A 293 22.77 5.72 -10.15
C GLY A 293 23.73 4.61 -10.54
N SER A 294 24.92 4.95 -11.05
CA SER A 294 25.89 4.01 -11.61
C SER A 294 27.32 4.18 -11.07
N LYS A 295 27.84 5.41 -10.94
CA LYS A 295 29.26 5.65 -10.58
C LYS A 295 29.57 5.28 -9.14
N SER A 296 28.72 5.71 -8.20
CA SER A 296 28.86 5.41 -6.77
C SER A 296 28.28 4.06 -6.36
N TRP A 297 27.83 3.25 -7.33
CA TRP A 297 27.19 1.96 -7.09
C TRP A 297 28.07 0.80 -7.53
N HIS A 298 28.04 -0.31 -6.78
CA HIS A 298 28.60 -1.59 -7.22
C HIS A 298 27.71 -2.25 -8.27
N LEU A 299 26.39 -2.09 -8.13
CA LEU A 299 25.39 -2.52 -9.10
C LEU A 299 24.41 -1.37 -9.31
N PRO A 300 24.24 -0.86 -10.56
CA PRO A 300 23.40 0.29 -10.85
C PRO A 300 21.96 0.15 -10.40
N VAL A 301 21.31 1.31 -10.24
CA VAL A 301 19.89 1.45 -9.95
C VAL A 301 19.22 2.32 -11.01
N ARG A 302 17.96 2.01 -11.32
CA ARG A 302 17.05 2.84 -12.11
C ARG A 302 16.22 3.70 -11.16
N TYR A 303 16.00 4.96 -11.52
CA TYR A 303 15.02 5.82 -10.86
C TYR A 303 13.78 5.96 -11.75
N SER A 304 12.61 5.85 -11.13
CA SER A 304 11.34 6.27 -11.72
C SER A 304 11.20 7.78 -11.59
N ASN A 305 10.84 8.47 -12.67
CA ASN A 305 10.66 9.92 -12.73
C ASN A 305 9.19 10.34 -12.58
N PHE A 306 8.46 9.58 -11.78
CA PHE A 306 7.11 9.89 -11.34
C PHE A 306 7.00 11.35 -10.86
N GLN A 307 6.01 12.09 -11.36
CA GLN A 307 5.81 13.53 -11.11
C GLN A 307 4.30 13.83 -10.94
N TRP A 308 3.98 15.12 -10.74
CA TRP A 308 2.60 15.61 -10.68
C TRP A 308 1.89 15.42 -12.03
N ASP A 309 0.65 14.95 -11.99
CA ASP A 309 -0.19 14.61 -13.14
C ASP A 309 -0.98 15.80 -13.72
N GLY A 310 -0.98 16.95 -13.04
CA GLY A 310 -1.64 18.16 -13.53
C GLY A 310 -3.08 18.35 -13.05
N ASP A 311 -3.56 17.59 -12.06
CA ASP A 311 -4.88 17.82 -11.44
C ASP A 311 -4.78 18.71 -10.18
N GLU A 312 -5.65 19.73 -10.11
CA GLU A 312 -5.73 20.66 -8.97
C GLU A 312 -6.52 20.04 -7.79
N SER A 313 -7.42 19.10 -8.07
CA SER A 313 -8.18 18.34 -7.06
C SER A 313 -7.39 17.15 -6.50
N TYR A 314 -6.29 16.79 -7.16
CA TYR A 314 -5.49 15.63 -6.86
C TYR A 314 -4.00 15.95 -7.06
N ASN A 315 -3.43 16.69 -6.11
CA ASN A 315 -2.06 17.20 -6.23
C ASN A 315 -1.03 16.30 -5.52
N PHE A 316 -0.23 15.59 -6.32
CA PHE A 316 0.88 14.73 -5.90
C PHE A 316 2.23 15.42 -5.66
N THR A 317 2.29 16.75 -5.49
CA THR A 317 3.59 17.42 -5.27
C THR A 317 4.22 17.04 -3.93
N SER A 318 4.87 15.89 -3.92
CA SER A 318 5.87 15.51 -2.94
C SER A 318 7.21 16.01 -3.46
N ASP A 319 8.01 16.63 -2.60
CA ASP A 319 9.39 17.07 -2.92
C ASP A 319 10.36 15.89 -3.19
N GLU A 320 9.86 14.77 -3.74
CA GLU A 320 10.59 13.57 -4.10
C GLU A 320 11.06 13.63 -5.55
N PRO A 321 12.38 13.78 -5.81
CA PRO A 321 12.90 13.93 -7.16
C PRO A 321 13.05 12.57 -7.86
N GLY A 322 12.09 11.66 -7.71
CA GLY A 322 12.09 10.27 -8.17
C GLY A 322 12.72 9.27 -7.19
N PHE A 323 12.29 8.01 -7.26
CA PHE A 323 12.62 6.92 -6.35
C PHE A 323 13.22 5.70 -7.07
N ILE A 324 13.93 4.82 -6.35
CA ILE A 324 14.58 3.65 -6.95
C ILE A 324 13.53 2.59 -7.30
N SER A 325 13.64 1.98 -8.48
CA SER A 325 12.85 0.82 -8.84
C SER A 325 13.72 -0.28 -9.46
N ASP A 326 13.90 -1.39 -8.74
CA ASP A 326 14.48 -2.60 -9.32
C ASP A 326 13.44 -3.41 -10.13
N LEU A 327 12.15 -3.07 -10.07
CA LEU A 327 11.13 -3.65 -10.97
C LEU A 327 11.51 -3.44 -12.44
N TYR A 328 12.26 -2.38 -12.76
CA TYR A 328 12.87 -2.16 -14.07
C TYR A 328 13.67 -3.36 -14.60
N TYR A 329 14.31 -4.14 -13.71
CA TYR A 329 15.07 -5.33 -14.10
C TYR A 329 14.19 -6.59 -14.15
N GLY A 330 12.98 -6.55 -13.59
CA GLY A 330 12.02 -7.66 -13.55
C GLY A 330 10.98 -7.61 -14.66
N ASP A 331 10.51 -6.42 -15.03
CA ASP A 331 9.61 -6.13 -16.15
C ASP A 331 10.46 -6.01 -17.43
N ILE A 332 10.39 -6.99 -18.33
CA ILE A 332 11.23 -7.12 -19.54
C ILE A 332 10.39 -6.96 -20.81
N TYR A 333 9.15 -7.45 -20.81
CA TYR A 333 8.27 -7.51 -21.95
C TYR A 333 6.93 -6.85 -21.66
N LYS A 334 6.40 -6.16 -22.68
CA LYS A 334 5.04 -5.63 -22.71
C LYS A 334 4.12 -6.40 -23.65
N GLU A 335 2.88 -5.92 -23.82
CA GLU A 335 1.91 -6.49 -24.78
C GLU A 335 2.56 -6.82 -26.13
N GLY A 336 2.24 -8.00 -26.68
CA GLY A 336 2.84 -8.52 -27.91
C GLY A 336 4.22 -9.16 -27.72
N GLY A 337 4.76 -9.19 -26.50
CA GLY A 337 6.10 -9.71 -26.21
C GLY A 337 7.20 -8.77 -26.69
N GLU A 338 6.90 -7.48 -26.77
CA GLU A 338 7.87 -6.44 -27.14
C GLU A 338 8.74 -6.05 -25.94
N PHE A 339 9.96 -5.58 -26.16
CA PHE A 339 10.82 -5.15 -25.05
C PHE A 339 10.29 -3.86 -24.41
N GLU A 340 10.13 -3.88 -23.09
CA GLU A 340 9.68 -2.74 -22.29
C GLU A 340 10.90 -1.93 -21.81
N ASN A 341 11.09 -0.73 -22.36
CA ASN A 341 12.28 0.10 -22.08
C ASN A 341 12.07 1.12 -20.95
N TRP A 342 10.83 1.32 -20.50
CA TRP A 342 10.34 2.36 -19.59
C TRP A 342 10.41 3.81 -20.11
N ASP A 343 10.55 4.00 -21.42
CA ASP A 343 10.58 5.31 -22.10
C ASP A 343 9.76 5.17 -23.40
N SER A 344 8.45 5.02 -23.22
CA SER A 344 7.47 4.74 -24.26
C SER A 344 7.29 5.91 -25.23
N ASN A 345 7.50 7.14 -24.74
CA ASN A 345 7.43 8.37 -25.54
C ASN A 345 8.80 8.76 -26.17
N GLY A 346 9.89 8.12 -25.77
CA GLY A 346 11.23 8.28 -26.34
C GLY A 346 11.91 9.61 -26.01
N ASN A 347 11.54 10.25 -24.90
CA ASN A 347 12.05 11.55 -24.49
C ASN A 347 13.34 11.46 -23.64
N GLY A 348 13.77 10.24 -23.27
CA GLY A 348 14.95 9.96 -22.47
C GLY A 348 14.75 10.12 -20.96
N ARG A 349 13.52 10.11 -20.48
CA ARG A 349 13.15 10.09 -19.06
C ARG A 349 12.27 8.88 -18.82
N PHE A 350 12.57 8.17 -17.74
CA PHE A 350 12.05 6.83 -17.55
C PHE A 350 10.93 6.82 -16.51
N ALA A 351 9.83 6.14 -16.83
CA ALA A 351 8.65 5.98 -15.99
C ALA A 351 8.05 7.32 -15.53
N GLU A 352 7.91 8.26 -16.45
CA GLU A 352 7.23 9.53 -16.16
C GLU A 352 5.73 9.36 -16.01
N TRP A 353 5.15 10.13 -15.10
CA TRP A 353 3.71 10.25 -14.90
C TRP A 353 3.37 11.74 -14.79
N SER A 354 3.24 12.43 -15.92
CA SER A 354 2.97 13.88 -15.90
C SER A 354 2.15 14.32 -17.11
N GLY A 355 0.83 14.34 -16.97
CA GLY A 355 -0.10 14.66 -18.06
C GLY A 355 -0.02 13.67 -19.25
N ASP A 356 -0.99 13.77 -20.15
CA ASP A 356 -1.14 12.78 -21.23
C ASP A 356 0.04 12.77 -22.22
N ASP A 357 0.67 13.92 -22.46
CA ASP A 357 1.74 14.07 -23.47
C ASP A 357 3.13 13.63 -22.98
N LEU A 358 3.34 13.46 -21.66
CA LEU A 358 4.64 13.07 -21.08
C LEU A 358 4.56 11.77 -20.27
N ARG A 359 3.38 11.19 -20.07
CA ARG A 359 3.22 9.91 -19.37
C ARG A 359 3.84 8.76 -20.16
N ASP A 360 4.53 7.88 -19.44
CA ASP A 360 4.92 6.58 -19.98
C ASP A 360 3.83 5.53 -19.78
N ASP A 361 3.52 4.80 -20.84
CA ASP A 361 2.67 3.62 -20.80
C ASP A 361 3.55 2.37 -20.59
N LEU A 362 3.44 1.80 -19.39
CA LEU A 362 4.23 0.67 -18.90
C LEU A 362 3.25 -0.40 -18.48
N ASP A 363 3.44 -1.69 -18.76
CA ASP A 363 2.54 -2.74 -18.24
C ASP A 363 2.88 -3.20 -16.80
N LEU A 364 4.17 -3.17 -16.43
CA LEU A 364 4.76 -3.36 -15.09
C LEU A 364 4.73 -4.80 -14.54
N TYR A 365 4.22 -5.75 -15.32
CA TYR A 365 4.17 -7.14 -14.90
C TYR A 365 5.59 -7.73 -14.87
N PRO A 366 6.03 -8.36 -13.76
CA PRO A 366 7.35 -8.97 -13.73
C PRO A 366 7.43 -10.24 -14.60
N ASP A 367 8.39 -10.28 -15.53
CA ASP A 367 8.75 -11.46 -16.33
C ASP A 367 9.79 -12.35 -15.67
N VAL A 368 10.45 -11.87 -14.63
CA VAL A 368 11.43 -12.65 -13.86
C VAL A 368 11.36 -12.28 -12.39
N ALA A 369 11.47 -13.28 -11.51
CA ALA A 369 11.52 -13.03 -10.08
C ALA A 369 12.86 -12.38 -9.71
N PHE A 370 12.81 -11.22 -9.05
CA PHE A 370 13.99 -10.40 -8.78
C PHE A 370 14.09 -10.00 -7.31
N GLY A 371 15.32 -9.76 -6.85
CA GLY A 371 15.60 -9.27 -5.51
C GLY A 371 17.03 -8.75 -5.39
N ARG A 372 17.30 -7.92 -4.39
CA ARG A 372 18.61 -7.27 -4.22
C ARG A 372 19.27 -7.55 -2.87
N LEU A 373 20.56 -7.90 -2.90
CA LEU A 373 21.46 -7.81 -1.76
C LEU A 373 22.30 -6.53 -1.88
N ALA A 374 21.89 -5.45 -1.21
CA ALA A 374 22.48 -4.11 -1.31
C ALA A 374 23.85 -3.96 -0.61
N CYS A 375 24.70 -4.98 -0.70
CA CYS A 375 26.01 -5.04 -0.04
C CYS A 375 26.94 -3.92 -0.51
N ARG A 376 27.59 -3.25 0.44
CA ARG A 376 28.51 -2.14 0.13
C ARG A 376 29.98 -2.55 0.21
N ASN A 377 30.26 -3.64 0.92
CA ASN A 377 31.60 -4.15 1.12
C ASN A 377 31.59 -5.66 1.35
N THR A 378 32.77 -6.28 1.26
CA THR A 378 32.95 -7.74 1.32
C THR A 378 32.53 -8.34 2.66
N ARG A 379 32.56 -7.57 3.77
CA ARG A 379 32.09 -8.05 5.07
C ARG A 379 30.57 -8.21 5.08
N GLU A 380 29.84 -7.21 4.57
CA GLU A 380 28.39 -7.31 4.43
C GLU A 380 28.01 -8.45 3.48
N ALA A 381 28.69 -8.55 2.34
CA ALA A 381 28.50 -9.66 1.40
C ALA A 381 28.68 -11.02 2.07
N LYS A 382 29.76 -11.20 2.83
CA LYS A 382 30.00 -12.42 3.60
C LYS A 382 28.87 -12.71 4.60
N ASN A 383 28.43 -11.69 5.36
CA ASN A 383 27.41 -11.86 6.39
C ASN A 383 26.06 -12.30 5.80
N VAL A 384 25.61 -11.66 4.70
CA VAL A 384 24.33 -12.02 4.08
C VAL A 384 24.41 -13.38 3.39
N VAL A 385 25.54 -13.71 2.75
CA VAL A 385 25.74 -15.03 2.14
C VAL A 385 25.77 -16.13 3.20
N ASP A 386 26.46 -15.91 4.33
CA ASP A 386 26.45 -16.86 5.45
C ASP A 386 25.04 -17.07 6.00
N LYS A 387 24.25 -15.98 6.12
CA LYS A 387 22.86 -16.02 6.58
C LYS A 387 21.99 -16.87 5.65
N ILE A 388 22.02 -16.61 4.34
CA ILE A 388 21.25 -17.36 3.33
C ILE A 388 21.64 -18.83 3.35
N ILE A 389 22.94 -19.12 3.28
CA ILE A 389 23.46 -20.48 3.30
C ILE A 389 23.01 -21.22 4.57
N ASN A 390 23.02 -20.57 5.73
CA ASN A 390 22.61 -21.22 6.98
C ASN A 390 21.10 -21.43 7.06
N TYR A 391 20.30 -20.49 6.56
CA TYR A 391 18.84 -20.62 6.50
C TYR A 391 18.40 -21.75 5.56
N GLU A 392 19.06 -21.92 4.42
CA GLU A 392 18.65 -22.88 3.39
C GLU A 392 19.14 -24.30 3.63
N LYS A 393 20.24 -24.49 4.37
CA LYS A 393 20.90 -25.79 4.57
C LYS A 393 20.03 -26.89 5.15
N GLN A 394 19.02 -26.56 5.95
CA GLN A 394 18.16 -27.50 6.66
C GLN A 394 16.76 -26.89 6.79
N PRO A 395 15.72 -27.73 7.00
CA PRO A 395 14.39 -27.22 7.30
C PRO A 395 14.41 -26.39 8.59
N ALA A 396 13.70 -25.26 8.57
CA ALA A 396 13.49 -24.44 9.73
C ALA A 396 12.71 -25.22 10.81
N ASP A 397 13.04 -24.97 12.08
CA ASP A 397 12.30 -25.54 13.21
C ASP A 397 10.87 -24.93 13.23
N PRO A 398 9.81 -25.75 13.10
CA PRO A 398 8.43 -25.27 13.12
C PRO A 398 8.09 -24.47 14.38
N SER A 399 8.81 -24.65 15.50
CA SER A 399 8.54 -23.94 16.76
C SER A 399 8.75 -22.43 16.68
N TRP A 400 9.46 -21.93 15.68
CA TRP A 400 9.57 -20.50 15.40
C TRP A 400 9.11 -20.15 13.98
N PHE A 401 9.26 -21.08 13.04
CA PHE A 401 8.91 -20.83 11.64
C PHE A 401 7.40 -20.76 11.41
N ASN A 402 6.61 -21.66 12.02
CA ASN A 402 5.14 -21.63 11.93
C ASN A 402 4.54 -20.57 12.87
N ARG A 403 5.13 -19.38 12.90
CA ARG A 403 4.69 -18.24 13.68
C ARG A 403 4.74 -17.00 12.80
N ILE A 404 3.72 -16.16 12.89
CA ILE A 404 3.68 -14.84 12.28
C ILE A 404 3.49 -13.78 13.37
N ILE A 405 4.30 -12.72 13.28
CA ILE A 405 4.12 -11.52 14.10
C ILE A 405 3.58 -10.39 13.22
N VAL A 406 2.57 -9.69 13.72
CA VAL A 406 2.08 -8.46 13.10
C VAL A 406 2.19 -7.31 14.09
N ILE A 407 2.74 -6.18 13.67
CA ILE A 407 3.01 -5.00 14.50
C ILE A 407 2.39 -3.78 13.82
N SER A 408 1.51 -3.09 14.54
CA SER A 408 0.79 -1.93 14.01
C SER A 408 0.09 -1.13 15.11
N GLY A 409 -0.49 0.01 14.77
CA GLY A 409 -1.31 0.85 15.62
C GLY A 409 -2.31 1.67 14.81
N ASP A 410 -2.57 2.88 15.29
CA ASP A 410 -3.49 3.82 14.67
C ASP A 410 -2.78 4.62 13.56
N GLY A 411 -3.03 4.22 12.31
CA GLY A 411 -2.30 4.74 11.15
C GLY A 411 -2.66 6.19 10.85
N PHE A 412 -3.94 6.54 10.93
CA PHE A 412 -4.41 7.88 10.56
C PHE A 412 -5.47 8.38 11.53
N LEU A 413 -5.59 9.71 11.65
CA LEU A 413 -6.65 10.28 12.48
C LEU A 413 -7.93 10.45 11.66
N ASP A 414 -8.74 9.41 11.61
CA ASP A 414 -9.95 9.29 10.77
C ASP A 414 -11.26 9.74 11.47
N GLN A 415 -11.19 10.79 12.28
CA GLN A 415 -12.31 11.26 13.11
C GLN A 415 -13.45 11.85 12.28
N GLU A 416 -14.68 11.36 12.47
CA GLU A 416 -15.86 11.96 11.83
C GLU A 416 -16.12 13.41 12.29
N ASP A 417 -16.49 14.32 11.38
CA ASP A 417 -16.87 15.69 11.73
C ASP A 417 -18.16 15.70 12.58
N TRP A 418 -18.02 16.18 13.81
CA TRP A 418 -19.14 16.38 14.72
C TRP A 418 -20.11 17.47 14.26
N ASP A 419 -19.68 18.52 13.57
CA ASP A 419 -20.51 19.67 13.13
C ASP A 419 -21.73 20.00 14.04
N ILE A 420 -21.54 20.07 15.37
CA ILE A 420 -22.64 20.30 16.32
C ILE A 420 -22.83 21.80 16.48
N GLN A 421 -23.96 22.34 16.06
CA GLN A 421 -24.19 23.79 16.06
C GLN A 421 -24.95 24.29 17.30
N TRP A 422 -24.31 25.13 18.11
CA TRP A 422 -24.94 25.81 19.24
C TRP A 422 -25.17 27.30 18.95
N ASN A 423 -26.45 27.69 18.79
CA ASN A 423 -26.83 29.08 18.55
C ASN A 423 -26.91 29.87 19.86
N THR A 424 -26.01 30.84 20.03
CA THR A 424 -25.89 31.66 21.24
C THR A 424 -26.62 33.01 21.15
N THR A 425 -27.27 33.34 20.02
CA THR A 425 -27.94 34.65 19.83
C THR A 425 -29.13 34.87 20.75
N GLY A 426 -29.80 33.79 21.17
CA GLY A 426 -30.94 33.81 22.09
C GLY A 426 -30.58 33.47 23.54
N VAL A 427 -29.30 33.27 23.83
CA VAL A 427 -28.80 32.77 25.12
C VAL A 427 -28.30 33.97 25.96
N PRO A 428 -28.66 34.09 27.26
CA PRO A 428 -28.19 35.20 28.11
C PRO A 428 -26.67 35.24 28.25
N ASP A 429 -26.10 36.44 28.38
CA ASP A 429 -24.71 36.61 28.78
C ASP A 429 -24.48 35.96 30.17
N GLY A 430 -23.39 35.21 30.32
CA GLY A 430 -23.11 34.44 31.53
C GLY A 430 -22.12 33.29 31.32
N ALA A 431 -21.85 32.55 32.39
CA ALA A 431 -21.02 31.35 32.35
C ALA A 431 -21.83 30.14 31.83
N TYR A 432 -21.18 29.32 31.01
CA TYR A 432 -21.70 28.07 30.50
C TYR A 432 -20.61 26.99 30.58
N THR A 433 -21.03 25.75 30.77
CA THR A 433 -20.15 24.59 30.71
C THR A 433 -20.64 23.65 29.61
N ILE A 434 -19.74 23.30 28.70
CA ILE A 434 -19.97 22.32 27.64
C ILE A 434 -19.38 21.01 28.13
N TYR A 435 -20.22 19.97 28.14
CA TYR A 435 -19.85 18.62 28.54
C TYR A 435 -19.97 17.68 27.35
N ALA A 436 -19.07 16.71 27.26
CA ALA A 436 -19.20 15.60 26.34
C ALA A 436 -18.84 14.28 27.03
N GLN A 437 -19.49 13.18 26.62
CA GLN A 437 -19.18 11.83 27.09
C GLN A 437 -19.30 10.81 25.94
N ALA A 438 -18.37 9.86 25.88
CA ALA A 438 -18.39 8.76 24.92
C ALA A 438 -18.86 7.44 25.54
N PHE A 439 -19.46 6.57 24.74
CA PHE A 439 -19.96 5.24 25.15
C PHE A 439 -19.68 4.20 24.06
N ASN A 440 -19.36 2.96 24.43
CA ASN A 440 -19.13 1.85 23.47
C ASN A 440 -20.16 0.71 23.63
N GLY A 441 -21.32 1.02 24.22
CA GLY A 441 -22.38 0.05 24.55
C GLY A 441 -22.07 -0.88 25.73
N VAL A 442 -20.84 -0.90 26.23
CA VAL A 442 -20.40 -1.70 27.39
C VAL A 442 -20.16 -0.81 28.60
N GLU A 443 -19.44 0.30 28.41
CA GLU A 443 -19.10 1.25 29.45
C GLU A 443 -19.15 2.70 28.95
N ALA A 444 -19.06 3.63 29.90
CA ALA A 444 -19.00 5.06 29.64
C ALA A 444 -17.58 5.57 29.88
N GLY A 445 -17.14 6.47 29.00
CA GLY A 445 -15.88 7.17 29.10
C GLY A 445 -15.84 8.23 30.19
N PRO A 446 -14.66 8.82 30.45
CA PRO A 446 -14.57 10.05 31.23
C PRO A 446 -15.37 11.18 30.55
N ILE A 447 -15.92 12.09 31.37
CA ILE A 447 -16.58 13.30 30.88
C ILE A 447 -15.50 14.33 30.56
N ASP A 448 -15.55 14.89 29.35
CA ASP A 448 -14.80 16.09 29.01
C ASP A 448 -15.62 17.36 29.35
N GLU A 449 -14.97 18.37 29.89
CA GLU A 449 -15.59 19.55 30.49
C GLU A 449 -14.87 20.84 30.11
N ILE A 450 -15.57 21.72 29.37
CA ILE A 450 -15.06 23.02 28.93
C ILE A 450 -15.94 24.17 29.43
N HIS A 451 -15.36 25.03 30.26
CA HIS A 451 -16.00 26.26 30.74
C HIS A 451 -15.80 27.42 29.75
N VAL A 452 -16.90 28.05 29.33
CA VAL A 452 -16.91 29.21 28.44
C VAL A 452 -17.78 30.33 29.01
N THR A 453 -17.56 31.56 28.53
CA THR A 453 -18.41 32.72 28.84
C THR A 453 -19.08 33.23 27.57
N VAL A 454 -20.40 33.41 27.61
CA VAL A 454 -21.11 34.19 26.58
C VAL A 454 -21.14 35.64 27.06
N ASP A 455 -20.54 36.55 26.31
CA ASP A 455 -20.55 37.99 26.62
C ASP A 455 -20.59 38.81 25.32
N LYS A 456 -21.80 39.21 24.90
CA LYS A 456 -21.98 39.99 23.66
C LYS A 456 -21.47 41.43 23.76
N SER A 457 -20.94 41.86 24.91
CA SER A 457 -20.32 43.18 25.06
C SER A 457 -18.86 43.23 24.61
N VAL A 458 -18.19 42.08 24.47
CA VAL A 458 -16.79 41.96 24.10
C VAL A 458 -16.57 41.18 22.80
N ALA A 459 -15.37 41.29 22.24
CA ALA A 459 -14.97 40.51 21.08
C ALA A 459 -14.80 39.02 21.44
N THR A 460 -15.06 38.15 20.47
CA THR A 460 -14.89 36.69 20.63
C THR A 460 -13.41 36.34 20.80
N ASN A 461 -13.13 35.42 21.72
CA ASN A 461 -11.80 34.86 21.96
C ASN A 461 -11.93 33.35 22.14
N ILE A 462 -11.54 32.60 21.11
CA ILE A 462 -11.57 31.14 21.10
C ILE A 462 -10.16 30.64 20.80
N THR A 463 -9.77 29.53 21.42
CA THR A 463 -8.52 28.82 21.20
C THR A 463 -8.80 27.34 20.93
N PHE A 464 -7.92 26.72 20.15
CA PHE A 464 -7.93 25.29 19.89
C PHE A 464 -7.48 24.51 21.13
N ASN A 465 -8.20 23.43 21.48
CA ASN A 465 -7.84 22.50 22.55
C ASN A 465 -7.52 21.12 21.97
N HIS A 466 -6.45 20.46 22.39
CA HIS A 466 -6.19 19.07 22.02
C HIS A 466 -5.31 18.44 23.09
N ASP A 467 -5.89 18.21 24.26
CA ASP A 467 -5.18 17.81 25.47
C ASP A 467 -5.59 16.46 26.04
N ASP A 468 -6.35 15.68 25.27
CA ASP A 468 -6.73 14.30 25.58
C ASP A 468 -5.57 13.34 25.93
N HIS A 469 -4.33 13.62 25.50
CA HIS A 469 -3.13 12.92 25.99
C HIS A 469 -2.90 13.05 27.51
N LEU A 470 -3.50 14.05 28.15
CA LEU A 470 -3.49 14.25 29.60
C LEU A 470 -4.62 13.49 30.31
N ASN A 471 -5.54 12.86 29.55
CA ASN A 471 -6.64 12.11 30.11
C ASN A 471 -6.12 10.93 30.95
N PRO A 472 -6.44 10.86 32.25
CA PRO A 472 -5.96 9.79 33.12
C PRO A 472 -6.32 8.38 32.62
N ALA A 473 -7.43 8.23 31.90
CA ALA A 473 -7.85 6.94 31.35
C ALA A 473 -6.84 6.35 30.36
N LEU A 474 -6.08 7.20 29.64
CA LEU A 474 -5.05 6.77 28.70
C LEU A 474 -3.70 6.51 29.37
N GLN A 475 -3.49 7.03 30.58
CA GLN A 475 -2.24 6.84 31.34
C GLN A 475 -2.13 5.44 31.98
N ASP A 476 -3.26 4.75 32.14
CA ASP A 476 -3.32 3.37 32.65
C ASP A 476 -3.01 2.32 31.56
N GLY A 477 -2.79 2.74 30.30
CA GLY A 477 -2.47 1.89 29.16
C GLY A 477 -3.67 1.51 28.30
N TYR A 478 -3.47 0.57 27.38
CA TYR A 478 -4.49 0.12 26.42
C TYR A 478 -4.82 -1.38 26.61
N PRO A 479 -6.05 -1.83 26.25
CA PRO A 479 -7.20 -1.00 25.86
C PRO A 479 -7.69 -0.09 26.98
N ALA A 480 -8.22 1.08 26.62
CA ALA A 480 -8.78 2.06 27.55
C ALA A 480 -10.31 2.21 27.32
N PRO A 481 -11.06 2.81 28.28
CA PRO A 481 -12.45 3.20 28.07
C PRO A 481 -12.60 4.16 26.88
N PRO A 482 -13.81 4.28 26.28
CA PRO A 482 -14.03 5.19 25.16
C PRO A 482 -13.73 6.64 25.56
N ILE A 483 -13.12 7.41 24.66
CA ILE A 483 -12.62 8.76 24.92
C ILE A 483 -13.40 9.75 24.08
N VAL A 484 -13.65 10.91 24.69
CA VAL A 484 -14.18 12.09 24.03
C VAL A 484 -13.31 13.29 24.36
N GLU A 485 -13.16 14.21 23.40
CA GLU A 485 -12.39 15.44 23.55
C GLU A 485 -13.04 16.55 22.72
N ILE A 486 -13.41 17.67 23.34
CA ILE A 486 -13.87 18.88 22.67
C ILE A 486 -12.66 19.73 22.28
N VAL A 487 -12.46 19.95 20.97
CA VAL A 487 -11.27 20.66 20.47
C VAL A 487 -11.54 22.08 19.97
N SER A 488 -12.78 22.33 19.54
CA SER A 488 -13.18 23.59 18.92
C SER A 488 -13.19 24.80 19.86
N VAL A 489 -13.13 24.59 21.18
CA VAL A 489 -13.06 25.64 22.21
C VAL A 489 -12.24 25.17 23.42
N SER A 490 -11.61 26.10 24.14
CA SER A 490 -10.86 25.80 25.36
C SER A 490 -11.47 26.44 26.60
N ASN A 491 -11.05 25.94 27.77
CA ASN A 491 -11.40 26.50 29.07
C ASN A 491 -11.07 28.01 29.17
N GLY A 492 -12.05 28.80 29.63
CA GLY A 492 -11.93 30.25 29.81
C GLY A 492 -12.15 31.09 28.53
N ASN A 493 -12.54 30.46 27.41
CA ASN A 493 -12.85 31.16 26.17
C ASN A 493 -14.13 32.01 26.29
N THR A 494 -14.26 33.01 25.41
CA THR A 494 -15.40 33.94 25.39
C THR A 494 -16.07 33.96 24.02
N LEU A 495 -17.38 33.65 23.99
CA LEU A 495 -18.25 33.71 22.82
C LEU A 495 -18.89 35.10 22.72
N GLY A 496 -18.18 36.00 22.04
CA GLY A 496 -18.47 37.44 22.02
C GLY A 496 -19.35 37.88 20.85
N ASN A 497 -19.13 39.12 20.41
CA ASN A 497 -19.90 39.81 19.36
C ASN A 497 -19.22 39.90 17.99
N THR A 498 -18.08 39.23 17.81
CA THR A 498 -17.38 39.16 16.51
C THR A 498 -17.31 37.73 16.02
N ASP A 499 -17.33 37.54 14.71
CA ASP A 499 -17.05 36.23 14.13
C ASP A 499 -15.60 35.81 14.41
N TYR A 500 -15.37 34.50 14.51
CA TYR A 500 -14.06 33.91 14.68
C TYR A 500 -13.98 32.59 13.90
N THR A 501 -12.92 32.42 13.13
CA THR A 501 -12.60 31.16 12.44
C THR A 501 -11.12 30.87 12.59
N TYR A 502 -10.78 29.60 12.67
CA TYR A 502 -9.40 29.14 12.72
C TYR A 502 -9.30 27.72 12.16
N LEU A 503 -8.31 27.51 11.30
CA LEU A 503 -8.00 26.24 10.66
C LEU A 503 -6.66 25.76 11.22
N PRO A 504 -6.65 24.74 12.11
CA PRO A 504 -5.40 24.16 12.59
C PRO A 504 -4.68 23.48 11.42
N ASN A 505 -3.35 23.62 11.38
CA ASN A 505 -2.53 22.85 10.43
C ASN A 505 -2.25 21.44 10.97
N ASP A 506 -1.64 20.59 10.16
CA ASP A 506 -1.27 19.20 10.50
C ASP A 506 -0.46 19.03 11.79
N ARG A 507 0.34 20.05 12.19
CA ARG A 507 1.09 20.00 13.46
C ARG A 507 0.23 20.26 14.68
N GLU A 508 -0.95 20.84 14.49
CA GLU A 508 -1.94 21.11 15.53
C GLU A 508 -3.05 20.06 15.49
N ALA A 509 -3.55 19.68 14.31
CA ALA A 509 -4.58 18.66 14.12
C ALA A 509 -4.29 17.81 12.87
N TYR A 510 -3.66 16.65 13.06
CA TYR A 510 -3.32 15.73 11.97
C TYR A 510 -4.58 15.23 11.23
N CYS A 511 -4.48 15.12 9.89
CA CYS A 511 -5.58 14.73 8.99
C CYS A 511 -6.81 15.65 9.03
N ASN A 512 -6.73 16.84 9.63
CA ASN A 512 -7.87 17.76 9.69
C ASN A 512 -8.29 18.28 8.30
N ASP A 513 -7.38 18.36 7.34
CA ASP A 513 -7.72 18.77 5.97
C ASP A 513 -8.59 17.73 5.22
N LEU A 514 -8.64 16.48 5.72
CA LEU A 514 -9.41 15.37 5.14
C LEU A 514 -10.78 15.19 5.80
N TYR A 515 -10.83 15.43 7.11
CA TYR A 515 -11.99 15.11 7.96
C TYR A 515 -12.63 16.32 8.64
N TRP A 516 -11.96 17.48 8.63
CA TRP A 516 -12.41 18.76 9.19
C TRP A 516 -12.82 18.73 10.67
N TRP A 517 -12.42 17.68 11.40
CA TRP A 517 -12.81 17.39 12.78
C TRP A 517 -12.34 18.42 13.82
N ALA A 518 -11.42 19.32 13.45
CA ALA A 518 -10.78 20.28 14.37
C ALA A 518 -11.02 21.76 14.03
N ASN A 519 -11.73 22.06 12.94
CA ASN A 519 -11.96 23.44 12.50
C ASN A 519 -12.78 24.26 13.50
N ILE A 520 -12.30 25.45 13.86
CA ILE A 520 -13.02 26.38 14.73
C ILE A 520 -13.86 27.33 13.89
N SER A 521 -15.16 27.39 14.20
CA SER A 521 -16.08 28.35 13.62
C SER A 521 -17.06 28.86 14.66
N TYR A 522 -17.06 30.19 14.84
CA TYR A 522 -18.10 30.92 15.54
C TYR A 522 -18.52 32.10 14.65
N VAL A 523 -19.63 31.94 13.94
CA VAL A 523 -20.10 32.89 12.91
C VAL A 523 -21.58 33.19 13.15
N ASP A 524 -21.96 34.46 13.06
CA ASP A 524 -23.35 34.92 13.26
C ASP A 524 -23.95 34.47 14.61
N GLY A 525 -23.10 34.34 15.63
CA GLY A 525 -23.48 33.89 16.96
C GLY A 525 -23.71 32.38 17.11
N VAL A 526 -23.32 31.57 16.13
CA VAL A 526 -23.39 30.11 16.17
C VAL A 526 -21.99 29.54 16.37
N LEU A 527 -21.79 28.78 17.45
CA LEU A 527 -20.58 27.99 17.66
C LEU A 527 -20.76 26.62 17.00
N THR A 528 -19.85 26.24 16.11
CA THR A 528 -19.74 24.84 15.66
C THR A 528 -18.79 24.10 16.59
N ILE A 529 -19.33 23.18 17.39
CA ILE A 529 -18.61 22.34 18.33
C ILE A 529 -18.10 21.10 17.59
N ARG A 530 -16.79 20.90 17.67
CA ARG A 530 -16.07 19.74 17.13
C ARG A 530 -15.10 19.13 18.14
N GLY A 531 -14.70 17.90 17.88
CA GLY A 531 -13.96 17.06 18.81
C GLY A 531 -13.59 15.70 18.25
N LYS A 532 -13.05 14.85 19.12
CA LYS A 532 -12.73 13.44 18.86
C LYS A 532 -13.59 12.53 19.71
N CYS A 533 -14.10 11.45 19.14
CA CYS A 533 -14.87 10.42 19.83
C CYS A 533 -14.43 9.05 19.33
N TYR A 534 -13.75 8.27 20.17
CA TYR A 534 -13.14 7.01 19.75
C TYR A 534 -13.09 5.97 20.88
N ASP A 535 -13.07 4.69 20.52
CA ASP A 535 -12.98 3.55 21.44
C ASP A 535 -11.58 2.90 21.32
N PRO A 536 -10.69 3.04 22.32
CA PRO A 536 -9.31 2.52 22.30
C PRO A 536 -9.17 0.99 22.33
N GLN A 537 -10.08 0.26 21.69
CA GLN A 537 -10.09 -1.19 21.53
C GLN A 537 -9.46 -1.60 20.19
N PRO A 538 -8.94 -2.84 20.08
CA PRO A 538 -8.36 -3.30 18.84
C PRO A 538 -9.27 -3.14 17.63
N TYR A 539 -8.65 -2.70 16.53
CA TYR A 539 -9.23 -2.33 15.24
C TYR A 539 -10.00 -1.00 15.23
N GLY A 540 -10.21 -0.34 16.37
CA GLY A 540 -11.18 0.74 16.46
C GLY A 540 -12.62 0.19 16.37
N ASN A 541 -13.57 0.98 16.86
CA ASN A 541 -14.94 0.51 17.06
C ASN A 541 -15.94 1.68 17.02
N LEU A 542 -17.22 1.34 16.97
CA LEU A 542 -18.31 2.30 17.04
C LEU A 542 -18.40 2.92 18.45
N THR A 543 -18.50 4.24 18.48
CA THR A 543 -18.61 5.01 19.73
C THR A 543 -19.81 5.95 19.65
N ASP A 544 -20.64 5.98 20.69
CA ASP A 544 -21.73 6.94 20.82
C ASP A 544 -21.23 8.20 21.55
N LEU A 545 -21.65 9.37 21.11
CA LEU A 545 -21.34 10.67 21.69
C LEU A 545 -22.59 11.29 22.30
N GLU A 546 -22.52 11.69 23.57
CA GLU A 546 -23.49 12.59 24.20
C GLU A 546 -22.81 13.93 24.50
N LEU A 547 -23.42 15.03 24.06
CA LEU A 547 -22.96 16.39 24.34
C LEU A 547 -24.09 17.21 24.93
N TRP A 548 -23.83 17.91 26.03
CA TRP A 548 -24.79 18.84 26.63
C TRP A 548 -24.13 20.11 27.14
N ILE A 549 -24.91 21.18 27.26
CA ILE A 549 -24.43 22.48 27.74
C ILE A 549 -25.31 22.92 28.89
N GLU A 550 -24.69 23.32 30.00
CA GLU A 550 -25.35 23.86 31.17
C GLU A 550 -25.02 25.33 31.35
N ASN A 551 -25.97 26.09 31.93
CA ASN A 551 -25.74 27.45 32.37
C ASN A 551 -25.16 27.49 33.81
N GLU A 552 -24.91 28.69 34.35
CA GLU A 552 -24.42 28.89 35.73
C GLU A 552 -25.32 28.27 36.82
N ASP A 553 -26.60 28.01 36.52
CA ASP A 553 -27.56 27.36 37.43
C ASP A 553 -27.63 25.82 37.24
N GLU A 554 -26.64 25.20 36.58
CA GLU A 554 -26.59 23.75 36.28
C GLU A 554 -27.84 23.26 35.51
N THR A 555 -28.45 24.15 34.71
CA THR A 555 -29.64 23.82 33.91
C THR A 555 -29.22 23.55 32.47
N PRO A 556 -29.52 22.36 31.90
CA PRO A 556 -29.24 22.08 30.50
C PRO A 556 -29.97 23.04 29.56
N VAL A 557 -29.22 23.69 28.67
CA VAL A 557 -29.73 24.60 27.63
C VAL A 557 -29.60 24.03 26.22
N PHE A 558 -28.82 22.96 26.06
CA PHE A 558 -28.58 22.26 24.79
C PHE A 558 -28.18 20.81 25.07
N THR A 559 -28.66 19.87 24.24
CA THR A 559 -28.27 18.45 24.30
C THR A 559 -28.34 17.85 22.91
N VAL A 560 -27.33 17.08 22.53
CA VAL A 560 -27.25 16.32 21.28
C VAL A 560 -26.65 14.95 21.59
N THR A 561 -27.15 13.92 20.92
CA THR A 561 -26.57 12.59 20.92
C THR A 561 -26.28 12.18 19.48
N ARG A 562 -25.15 11.53 19.24
CA ARG A 562 -24.80 10.88 17.98
C ARG A 562 -24.43 9.43 18.28
N ASP A 563 -25.06 8.50 17.58
CA ASP A 563 -24.82 7.08 17.77
C ASP A 563 -23.89 6.55 16.66
N GLY A 564 -23.00 5.62 17.01
CA GLY A 564 -22.23 4.86 16.03
C GLY A 564 -21.17 5.64 15.25
N MET A 565 -20.53 6.62 15.88
CA MET A 565 -19.36 7.32 15.33
C MET A 565 -18.25 6.30 15.06
N GLN A 566 -17.68 6.29 13.86
CA GLN A 566 -16.70 5.30 13.43
C GLN A 566 -15.26 5.80 13.63
N THR A 567 -14.35 4.89 13.95
CA THR A 567 -12.90 5.10 14.00
C THR A 567 -12.24 3.76 13.65
N TYR A 568 -11.27 3.76 12.76
CA TYR A 568 -10.57 2.58 12.29
C TYR A 568 -9.08 2.71 12.55
N TYR A 569 -8.49 1.73 13.25
CA TYR A 569 -7.03 1.64 13.34
C TYR A 569 -6.52 0.87 12.13
N GLU A 570 -6.32 1.57 11.01
CA GLU A 570 -6.19 0.95 9.68
C GLU A 570 -5.05 -0.04 9.60
N GLY A 571 -3.93 0.28 10.24
CA GLY A 571 -2.79 -0.60 10.32
C GLY A 571 -3.14 -1.95 10.93
N GLU A 572 -3.96 -1.98 11.99
CA GLU A 572 -4.45 -3.20 12.63
C GLU A 572 -5.40 -3.99 11.74
N TRP A 573 -6.25 -3.33 10.95
CA TRP A 573 -7.11 -3.99 9.97
C TRP A 573 -6.31 -4.64 8.84
N VAL A 574 -5.32 -3.92 8.32
CA VAL A 574 -4.46 -4.37 7.22
C VAL A 574 -3.63 -5.59 7.63
N VAL A 575 -3.10 -5.61 8.84
CA VAL A 575 -2.27 -6.73 9.29
C VAL A 575 -3.09 -7.84 9.94
N GLY A 576 -4.26 -7.53 10.50
CA GLY A 576 -4.99 -8.38 11.43
C GLY A 576 -5.84 -9.49 10.79
N GLU A 577 -6.70 -10.08 11.62
CA GLU A 577 -7.48 -11.29 11.31
C GLU A 577 -8.97 -11.00 11.05
N LYS A 578 -9.34 -9.72 10.98
CA LYS A 578 -10.70 -9.28 10.65
C LYS A 578 -10.83 -8.96 9.17
N THR A 579 -12.08 -8.93 8.71
CA THR A 579 -12.45 -8.59 7.33
C THR A 579 -13.28 -7.32 7.29
N LEU A 580 -13.04 -6.50 6.28
CA LEU A 580 -13.77 -5.28 6.00
C LEU A 580 -14.06 -5.24 4.49
N HIS A 581 -15.29 -4.92 4.10
CA HIS A 581 -15.76 -5.02 2.71
C HIS A 581 -15.41 -6.37 2.02
N GLY A 582 -15.48 -7.48 2.75
CA GLY A 582 -15.25 -8.82 2.19
C GLY A 582 -13.77 -9.19 1.95
N ARG A 583 -12.82 -8.30 2.24
CA ARG A 583 -11.38 -8.58 2.22
C ARG A 583 -10.80 -8.51 3.63
N GLY A 584 -9.91 -9.45 3.95
CA GLY A 584 -9.25 -9.53 5.25
C GLY A 584 -7.86 -8.93 5.25
N GLY A 585 -7.34 -8.67 6.46
CA GLY A 585 -5.92 -8.37 6.66
C GLY A 585 -5.03 -9.60 6.50
N ALA A 586 -3.72 -9.41 6.64
CA ALA A 586 -2.72 -10.46 6.41
C ALA A 586 -2.97 -11.76 7.18
N LEU A 587 -3.38 -11.70 8.46
CA LEU A 587 -3.63 -12.91 9.26
C LEU A 587 -4.81 -13.74 8.75
N THR A 588 -5.75 -13.17 7.99
CA THR A 588 -6.87 -13.94 7.42
C THR A 588 -6.45 -14.94 6.35
N PHE A 589 -5.28 -14.73 5.75
CA PHE A 589 -4.74 -15.58 4.69
C PHE A 589 -3.70 -16.57 5.18
N MET A 590 -3.35 -16.51 6.46
CA MET A 590 -2.32 -17.37 7.03
C MET A 590 -2.82 -18.81 7.16
N PRO A 591 -1.95 -19.82 6.87
CA PRO A 591 -2.33 -21.22 7.05
C PRO A 591 -2.72 -21.54 8.50
N ASP A 592 -3.70 -22.43 8.67
CA ASP A 592 -4.24 -22.82 9.99
C ASP A 592 -3.18 -23.37 10.99
N ASP A 593 -2.03 -23.85 10.49
CA ASP A 593 -0.93 -24.37 11.31
C ASP A 593 0.11 -23.31 11.71
N PHE A 594 -0.15 -22.02 11.44
CA PHE A 594 0.62 -20.90 11.97
C PHE A 594 0.04 -20.37 13.27
N GLU A 595 0.90 -20.12 14.26
CA GLU A 595 0.56 -19.31 15.43
C GLU A 595 0.63 -17.82 15.07
N THR A 596 -0.41 -17.06 15.40
CA THR A 596 -0.46 -15.61 15.16
C THR A 596 -0.13 -14.83 16.43
N ASN A 597 0.62 -13.75 16.30
CA ASN A 597 0.85 -12.79 17.39
C ASN A 597 0.68 -11.35 16.90
N SER A 598 -0.41 -10.71 17.33
CA SER A 598 -0.66 -9.29 17.09
C SER A 598 -0.09 -8.45 18.22
N VAL A 599 0.83 -7.56 17.89
CA VAL A 599 1.47 -6.58 18.77
C VAL A 599 0.94 -5.21 18.38
N PHE A 600 -0.15 -4.81 19.02
CA PHE A 600 -0.87 -3.59 18.68
C PHE A 600 -0.73 -2.55 19.78
N THR A 601 -0.80 -1.27 19.41
CA THR A 601 -0.90 -0.20 20.40
C THR A 601 -2.21 -0.28 21.16
N SER A 602 -3.32 -0.57 20.48
CA SER A 602 -4.67 -0.73 21.06
C SER A 602 -4.85 -1.91 22.02
N ASN A 603 -4.05 -2.98 21.88
CA ASN A 603 -4.12 -4.14 22.77
C ASN A 603 -3.10 -4.07 23.92
N GLY A 604 -2.36 -2.96 24.03
CA GLY A 604 -1.41 -2.70 25.10
C GLY A 604 -0.11 -3.50 25.02
N LYS A 605 0.15 -4.22 23.93
CA LYS A 605 1.42 -4.95 23.75
C LYS A 605 2.53 -4.07 23.18
N TRP A 606 2.22 -2.87 22.71
CA TRP A 606 3.21 -1.91 22.21
C TRP A 606 2.97 -0.55 22.86
N PHE A 607 3.83 -0.24 23.83
CA PHE A 607 3.87 1.07 24.50
C PHE A 607 5.21 1.77 24.28
N GLU A 608 6.28 1.02 24.04
CA GLU A 608 7.57 1.60 23.68
C GLU A 608 8.35 0.67 22.75
N GLN A 609 9.44 1.19 22.17
CA GLN A 609 10.32 0.42 21.30
C GLN A 609 10.83 -0.89 21.94
N SER A 610 11.00 -0.92 23.26
CA SER A 610 11.54 -2.10 23.94
C SER A 610 10.62 -3.31 23.80
N ASP A 611 9.30 -3.10 23.79
CA ASP A 611 8.29 -4.15 23.60
C ASP A 611 8.43 -4.81 22.23
N VAL A 612 8.59 -4.00 21.18
CA VAL A 612 8.78 -4.50 19.81
C VAL A 612 10.10 -5.26 19.67
N ILE A 613 11.18 -4.77 20.29
CA ILE A 613 12.48 -5.44 20.29
C ILE A 613 12.41 -6.79 21.01
N GLU A 614 11.77 -6.83 22.18
CA GLU A 614 11.61 -8.05 22.97
C GLU A 614 10.76 -9.08 22.22
N GLU A 615 9.60 -8.66 21.72
CA GLU A 615 8.67 -9.56 21.09
C GLU A 615 9.22 -10.11 19.77
N PHE A 616 9.75 -9.25 18.89
CA PHE A 616 10.38 -9.70 17.64
C PHE A 616 11.57 -10.64 17.90
N SER A 617 12.27 -10.50 19.02
CA SER A 617 13.39 -11.36 19.40
C SER A 617 13.02 -12.81 19.67
N ASN A 618 11.74 -13.13 19.88
CA ASN A 618 11.28 -14.51 20.09
C ASN A 618 11.48 -15.40 18.84
N GLY A 619 11.48 -14.78 17.65
CA GLY A 619 11.68 -15.42 16.36
C GLY A 619 10.38 -15.92 15.72
N TYR A 620 10.27 -15.65 14.41
CA TYR A 620 9.08 -15.85 13.58
C TYR A 620 9.49 -16.29 12.18
N GLY A 621 8.64 -17.03 11.46
CA GLY A 621 8.86 -17.33 10.05
C GLY A 621 8.45 -16.18 9.14
N LEU A 622 7.43 -15.42 9.55
CA LEU A 622 6.90 -14.28 8.83
C LEU A 622 6.67 -13.10 9.78
N ALA A 623 6.82 -11.88 9.28
CA ALA A 623 6.55 -10.66 10.05
C ALA A 623 5.92 -9.59 9.16
N TYR A 624 4.90 -8.88 9.66
CA TYR A 624 4.33 -7.70 8.99
C TYR A 624 4.34 -6.48 9.91
N PHE A 625 4.95 -5.40 9.45
CA PHE A 625 4.92 -4.08 10.06
C PHE A 625 4.05 -3.15 9.19
N SER A 626 2.94 -2.64 9.71
CA SER A 626 2.13 -1.61 9.02
C SER A 626 2.08 -0.34 9.88
N GLY A 627 2.40 0.82 9.29
CA GLY A 627 2.61 2.07 10.01
C GLY A 627 3.45 3.07 9.21
N HIS A 628 4.07 4.03 9.89
CA HIS A 628 4.84 5.10 9.28
C HIS A 628 6.34 4.80 9.23
N GLY A 629 7.01 5.34 8.21
CA GLY A 629 8.42 5.06 7.96
C GLY A 629 9.21 6.26 7.48
N SER A 630 10.51 6.21 7.74
CA SER A 630 11.57 6.92 7.03
C SER A 630 12.74 5.93 6.86
N PRO A 631 13.85 6.28 6.18
CA PRO A 631 14.96 5.35 6.03
C PRO A 631 15.50 4.81 7.37
N GLY A 632 15.52 5.57 8.46
CA GLY A 632 16.11 5.11 9.73
C GLY A 632 15.14 4.80 10.86
N TRP A 633 13.85 5.01 10.64
CA TRP A 633 12.83 5.02 11.68
C TRP A 633 11.56 4.36 11.16
N TRP A 634 10.97 3.50 11.98
CA TRP A 634 9.65 2.94 11.76
C TRP A 634 8.87 2.97 13.08
N GLY A 635 7.60 3.36 13.02
CA GLY A 635 6.71 3.47 14.17
C GLY A 635 5.28 3.78 13.74
N ASP A 636 4.41 4.01 14.71
CA ASP A 636 2.98 4.20 14.49
C ASP A 636 2.39 5.09 15.59
N HIS A 637 1.07 5.13 15.75
CA HIS A 637 0.41 5.91 16.79
C HIS A 637 -0.45 5.08 17.74
N TYR A 638 -0.71 5.66 18.91
CA TYR A 638 -1.70 5.16 19.86
C TYR A 638 -3.13 5.43 19.39
N PRO A 639 -4.11 4.62 19.84
CA PRO A 639 -5.53 4.83 19.58
C PRO A 639 -6.01 6.27 19.75
N GLY A 640 -6.58 6.84 18.67
CA GLY A 640 -7.11 8.19 18.59
C GLY A 640 -6.06 9.29 18.54
N ILE A 641 -4.78 8.95 18.42
CA ILE A 641 -3.62 9.87 18.30
C ILE A 641 -3.72 11.04 19.32
N PRO A 642 -3.67 10.74 20.62
CA PRO A 642 -3.94 11.72 21.66
C PRO A 642 -2.86 12.81 21.70
N GLY A 643 -3.27 14.07 21.79
CA GLY A 643 -2.39 15.23 21.75
C GLY A 643 -1.67 15.43 20.41
N ASN A 644 -2.25 14.92 19.33
CA ASN A 644 -1.67 14.91 17.99
C ASN A 644 -0.38 14.05 17.92
N ARG A 645 0.27 13.97 16.76
CA ARG A 645 1.48 13.15 16.53
C ARG A 645 2.62 13.41 17.51
N GLN A 646 2.68 14.60 18.11
CA GLN A 646 3.71 14.93 19.10
C GLN A 646 3.66 14.02 20.35
N TYR A 647 2.46 13.68 20.82
CA TYR A 647 2.26 12.86 22.02
C TYR A 647 1.69 11.47 21.69
N GLY A 648 0.99 11.33 20.56
CA GLY A 648 0.37 10.10 20.12
C GLY A 648 1.29 9.14 19.36
N GLN A 649 2.47 9.58 18.90
CA GLN A 649 3.39 8.73 18.14
C GLN A 649 4.25 7.85 19.05
N VAL A 650 4.45 6.60 18.65
CA VAL A 650 5.30 5.62 19.34
C VAL A 650 6.31 4.99 18.38
N GLU A 651 7.55 4.84 18.86
CA GLU A 651 8.60 4.20 18.09
C GLU A 651 8.53 2.67 18.13
N GLY A 652 8.69 2.04 16.95
CA GLY A 652 8.86 0.59 16.83
C GLY A 652 10.34 0.26 16.74
N LEU A 653 10.86 0.12 15.52
CA LEU A 653 12.27 -0.24 15.28
C LEU A 653 13.05 0.92 14.63
N LEU A 654 14.16 1.31 15.27
CA LEU A 654 15.05 2.37 14.80
C LEU A 654 16.42 1.81 14.44
N VAL A 655 16.94 2.24 13.28
CA VAL A 655 18.32 1.97 12.89
C VAL A 655 19.27 2.71 13.82
N MET A 656 19.04 4.00 14.06
CA MET A 656 19.90 4.85 14.88
C MET A 656 19.12 5.91 15.66
N GLN A 657 19.47 6.13 16.93
CA GLN A 657 18.93 7.21 17.76
C GLN A 657 19.91 8.38 17.84
N ALA A 658 19.85 9.26 16.84
CA ALA A 658 20.62 10.49 16.82
C ALA A 658 19.68 11.70 16.65
N SER A 659 20.00 12.79 17.34
CA SER A 659 19.29 14.06 17.26
C SER A 659 20.22 15.16 16.79
N ARG A 660 19.64 16.16 16.12
CA ARG A 660 20.34 17.40 15.73
C ARG A 660 20.53 18.33 16.93
N TYR A 661 19.75 18.12 17.98
CA TYR A 661 19.77 18.90 19.22
C TYR A 661 20.40 18.08 20.33
N PHE A 662 20.98 18.77 21.32
CA PHE A 662 21.59 18.10 22.47
C PHE A 662 20.50 17.47 23.36
N PRO A 663 20.63 16.20 23.79
CA PRO A 663 21.76 15.31 23.52
C PRO A 663 21.73 14.72 22.10
N PHE A 664 22.86 14.84 21.40
CA PHE A 664 22.96 14.44 19.98
C PHE A 664 22.82 12.93 19.73
N LEU A 665 23.04 12.12 20.76
CA LEU A 665 22.94 10.66 20.70
C LEU A 665 22.15 10.17 21.91
N HIS A 666 21.23 9.25 21.67
CA HIS A 666 20.50 8.53 22.71
C HIS A 666 20.97 7.08 22.73
N PHE A 667 20.98 6.46 23.92
CA PHE A 667 21.50 5.09 24.09
C PHE A 667 20.34 4.10 24.25
N PRO A 668 20.38 2.94 23.55
CA PRO A 668 21.42 2.49 22.63
C PRO A 668 21.46 3.30 21.33
N VAL A 669 22.66 3.58 20.80
CA VAL A 669 22.78 4.35 19.55
C VAL A 669 22.15 3.62 18.37
N PHE A 670 22.25 2.30 18.32
CA PHE A 670 21.67 1.46 17.27
C PHE A 670 20.71 0.42 17.90
N PRO A 671 19.44 0.77 18.16
CA PRO A 671 18.50 -0.09 18.89
C PRO A 671 18.26 -1.45 18.22
N MET A 672 18.14 -1.52 16.90
CA MET A 672 17.95 -2.79 16.17
C MET A 672 19.07 -3.82 16.44
N ARG A 673 20.25 -3.41 16.92
CA ARG A 673 21.30 -4.35 17.35
C ARG A 673 20.98 -5.09 18.64
N LYS A 674 19.91 -4.72 19.36
CA LYS A 674 19.41 -5.43 20.53
C LYS A 674 18.52 -6.62 20.18
N LEU A 675 18.10 -6.77 18.92
CA LEU A 675 17.35 -7.94 18.48
C LEU A 675 18.17 -9.21 18.73
N THR A 676 17.51 -10.24 19.27
CA THR A 676 18.16 -11.49 19.71
C THR A 676 17.54 -12.74 19.07
N ASN A 677 16.77 -12.60 17.99
CA ASN A 677 16.22 -13.67 17.16
C ASN A 677 17.29 -14.42 16.33
N THR A 678 18.31 -14.92 17.02
CA THR A 678 19.52 -15.52 16.45
C THR A 678 19.15 -16.71 15.57
N ASP A 679 19.43 -16.59 14.27
CA ASP A 679 19.14 -17.56 13.19
C ASP A 679 17.64 -17.95 13.08
N LYS A 680 16.74 -17.17 13.70
CA LYS A 680 15.27 -17.28 13.57
C LYS A 680 14.74 -16.10 12.76
N LEU A 681 14.96 -16.17 11.46
CA LEU A 681 14.96 -15.02 10.57
C LEU A 681 13.66 -14.99 9.74
N PRO A 682 12.70 -14.10 10.05
CA PRO A 682 11.47 -14.01 9.27
C PRO A 682 11.73 -13.43 7.88
N VAL A 683 10.82 -13.73 6.94
CA VAL A 683 10.56 -12.85 5.80
C VAL A 683 9.66 -11.72 6.31
N THR A 684 10.10 -10.48 6.14
CA THR A 684 9.40 -9.30 6.69
C THR A 684 8.81 -8.42 5.59
N SER A 685 7.51 -8.14 5.65
CA SER A 685 6.90 -7.02 4.94
C SER A 685 6.87 -5.80 5.85
N VAL A 686 7.10 -4.60 5.29
CA VAL A 686 7.03 -3.33 6.00
C VAL A 686 6.36 -2.25 5.15
N GLY A 687 5.20 -1.77 5.62
CA GLY A 687 4.50 -0.59 5.13
C GLY A 687 5.11 0.71 5.66
N GLY A 688 4.84 1.82 4.97
CA GLY A 688 5.33 3.14 5.33
C GLY A 688 6.40 3.68 4.38
N CYS A 689 6.70 4.97 4.49
CA CYS A 689 7.58 5.64 3.53
C CYS A 689 9.06 5.27 3.68
N HIS A 690 9.78 5.17 2.55
CA HIS A 690 11.25 5.12 2.45
C HIS A 690 11.99 4.06 3.28
N ASN A 691 11.27 3.10 3.88
CA ASN A 691 11.85 2.09 4.77
C ASN A 691 12.88 1.20 4.04
N SER A 692 12.80 1.12 2.72
CA SER A 692 13.69 0.38 1.84
C SER A 692 14.48 1.28 0.88
N MET A 693 14.61 2.58 1.17
CA MET A 693 15.42 3.53 0.38
C MET A 693 16.94 3.29 0.55
N PHE A 694 17.50 2.33 -0.17
CA PHE A 694 18.89 1.90 -0.01
C PHE A 694 19.96 2.82 -0.64
N SER A 695 19.55 4.03 -1.09
CA SER A 695 20.40 5.13 -1.58
C SER A 695 20.94 6.07 -0.49
N VAL A 696 20.58 5.89 0.78
CA VAL A 696 21.03 6.78 1.87
C VAL A 696 22.53 6.68 2.17
N SER A 697 23.17 7.80 2.50
CA SER A 697 24.58 7.87 2.91
C SER A 697 24.75 8.87 4.05
N MET A 698 25.63 8.58 5.01
CA MET A 698 25.69 9.29 6.29
C MET A 698 25.83 10.81 6.20
N ILE A 699 26.76 11.33 5.41
CA ILE A 699 26.97 12.78 5.29
C ILE A 699 25.83 13.46 4.51
N PRO A 700 25.42 12.98 3.33
CA PRO A 700 24.22 13.50 2.67
C PRO A 700 22.99 13.49 3.58
N ALA A 701 22.75 12.40 4.32
CA ALA A 701 21.64 12.27 5.27
C ALA A 701 21.70 13.33 6.39
N PHE A 702 22.88 13.54 6.97
CA PHE A 702 23.07 14.61 7.96
C PHE A 702 22.81 16.01 7.40
N LEU A 703 23.32 16.27 6.18
CA LEU A 703 23.17 17.55 5.50
C LEU A 703 21.73 17.82 5.05
N ASP A 704 20.94 16.77 4.82
CA ASP A 704 19.55 16.82 4.33
C ASP A 704 18.64 17.74 5.15
N GLY A 705 18.84 17.83 6.47
CA GLY A 705 17.99 18.74 7.24
C GLY A 705 18.42 20.22 7.16
N TRP A 706 19.46 20.59 6.39
CA TRP A 706 19.81 21.99 6.09
C TRP A 706 19.79 22.30 4.59
N LEU A 707 19.99 21.28 3.75
CA LEU A 707 20.04 21.38 2.30
C LEU A 707 19.11 20.30 1.75
N PRO A 708 18.35 20.55 0.68
CA PRO A 708 17.47 19.54 0.08
C PRO A 708 18.32 18.47 -0.62
N MET A 709 18.84 17.51 0.16
CA MET A 709 19.61 16.37 -0.35
C MET A 709 18.68 15.23 -0.77
N HIS A 710 17.39 15.33 -0.42
CA HIS A 710 16.33 14.36 -0.69
C HIS A 710 16.72 12.98 -0.17
N MET A 711 17.22 12.94 1.07
CA MET A 711 17.56 11.68 1.76
C MET A 711 16.41 11.21 2.66
N PHE A 712 15.45 12.08 2.99
CA PHE A 712 14.29 11.79 3.84
C PHE A 712 14.66 11.27 5.23
N THR A 713 15.84 11.66 5.70
CA THR A 713 16.39 11.25 7.01
C THR A 713 16.21 12.34 8.06
N TYR A 714 15.67 13.49 7.67
CA TYR A 714 15.41 14.64 8.53
C TYR A 714 16.66 15.09 9.32
N GLY A 715 17.85 14.88 8.74
CA GLY A 715 19.13 15.24 9.33
C GLY A 715 19.75 14.21 10.28
N VAL A 716 19.17 13.02 10.40
CA VAL A 716 19.78 11.89 11.12
C VAL A 716 20.93 11.32 10.27
N PRO A 717 22.17 11.18 10.78
CA PRO A 717 23.33 10.73 10.00
C PRO A 717 23.30 9.22 9.68
N LEU A 718 22.32 8.77 8.90
CA LEU A 718 22.07 7.37 8.57
C LEU A 718 22.88 6.93 7.35
N SER A 719 23.53 5.77 7.47
CA SER A 719 24.18 5.13 6.34
C SER A 719 23.33 4.04 5.69
N GLU A 720 22.28 3.56 6.35
CA GLU A 720 21.50 2.41 5.90
C GLU A 720 20.01 2.64 6.17
N CYS A 721 19.16 2.17 5.25
CA CYS A 721 17.72 2.15 5.47
C CYS A 721 17.28 0.96 6.34
N TRP A 722 16.07 1.04 6.87
CA TRP A 722 15.48 0.12 7.83
C TRP A 722 15.45 -1.32 7.31
N GLY A 723 14.88 -1.53 6.12
CA GLY A 723 14.74 -2.85 5.52
C GLY A 723 16.11 -3.49 5.26
N TRP A 724 17.03 -2.72 4.69
CA TRP A 724 18.39 -3.20 4.45
C TRP A 724 19.13 -3.51 5.76
N TYR A 725 18.90 -2.74 6.83
CA TYR A 725 19.52 -2.99 8.14
C TYR A 725 19.07 -4.33 8.73
N MET A 726 17.78 -4.67 8.62
CA MET A 726 17.23 -5.99 9.02
C MET A 726 17.92 -7.14 8.30
N VAL A 727 18.14 -7.01 7.00
CA VAL A 727 18.75 -8.06 6.16
C VAL A 727 20.24 -8.22 6.44
N LYS A 728 20.99 -7.13 6.60
CA LYS A 728 22.46 -7.19 6.66
C LYS A 728 23.04 -7.66 8.00
N MET A 729 22.24 -7.65 9.08
CA MET A 729 22.69 -8.09 10.40
C MET A 729 23.08 -9.59 10.33
N PRO A 730 24.25 -10.03 10.84
CA PRO A 730 24.77 -11.37 10.52
C PRO A 730 23.90 -12.56 10.96
N HIS A 731 23.26 -12.47 12.13
CA HIS A 731 22.53 -13.57 12.76
C HIS A 731 21.12 -13.19 13.21
N THR A 732 20.73 -11.92 13.09
CA THR A 732 19.48 -11.39 13.63
C THR A 732 18.78 -10.54 12.56
N GLY A 733 17.63 -9.98 12.90
CA GLY A 733 16.79 -9.24 11.94
C GLY A 733 16.04 -10.21 11.05
N SER A 734 16.09 -10.01 9.74
CA SER A 734 15.27 -10.76 8.76
C SER A 734 16.15 -11.48 7.74
N ILE A 735 15.59 -12.52 7.10
CA ILE A 735 16.26 -13.16 5.95
C ILE A 735 16.05 -12.33 4.68
N ALA A 736 14.90 -11.67 4.56
CA ALA A 736 14.55 -10.74 3.51
C ALA A 736 13.56 -9.69 4.03
N THR A 737 13.51 -8.53 3.38
CA THR A 737 12.49 -7.50 3.62
C THR A 737 11.86 -7.02 2.32
N MET A 738 10.57 -6.69 2.36
CA MET A 738 9.85 -6.02 1.26
C MET A 738 9.25 -4.71 1.78
N GLY A 739 9.47 -3.60 1.07
CA GLY A 739 8.94 -2.29 1.46
C GLY A 739 9.36 -1.18 0.51
N ASN A 740 9.04 0.07 0.83
CA ASN A 740 9.07 1.17 -0.13
C ASN A 740 10.43 1.87 -0.23
N THR A 741 10.86 2.15 -1.47
CA THR A 741 12.00 3.02 -1.77
C THR A 741 11.65 4.51 -1.79
N GLY A 742 10.36 4.84 -1.88
CA GLY A 742 9.81 6.19 -1.88
C GLY A 742 8.63 6.37 -0.90
N TYR A 743 7.75 7.34 -1.14
CA TYR A 743 6.51 7.54 -0.36
C TYR A 743 5.52 6.37 -0.50
N GLY A 744 5.28 5.65 0.59
CA GLY A 744 4.20 4.67 0.69
C GLY A 744 2.84 5.35 0.86
N TRP A 745 1.80 4.72 0.35
CA TRP A 745 0.42 5.21 0.41
C TRP A 745 -0.49 4.20 1.08
N GLY A 746 -1.47 4.66 1.83
CA GLY A 746 -2.51 3.83 2.46
C GLY A 746 -3.89 4.39 2.16
N SER A 747 -4.91 3.57 2.36
CA SER A 747 -6.31 4.00 2.32
C SER A 747 -6.84 4.09 3.75
N GLU A 748 -7.50 5.19 4.09
CA GLU A 748 -8.01 5.47 5.44
C GLU A 748 -9.39 4.86 5.70
N GLY A 749 -9.74 4.78 6.98
CA GLY A 749 -11.07 4.44 7.44
C GLY A 749 -11.52 3.06 6.98
N ASP A 750 -12.79 2.96 6.60
CA ASP A 750 -13.45 1.69 6.35
C ASP A 750 -13.01 0.98 5.06
N VAL A 751 -12.17 1.60 4.22
CA VAL A 751 -11.70 1.00 2.95
C VAL A 751 -10.25 0.52 3.02
N CYS A 752 -9.58 0.61 4.17
CA CYS A 752 -8.15 0.31 4.34
C CYS A 752 -7.69 -1.08 3.85
N THR A 753 -8.60 -2.06 3.79
CA THR A 753 -8.30 -3.42 3.31
C THR A 753 -8.53 -3.65 1.82
N ILE A 754 -9.29 -2.77 1.15
CA ILE A 754 -9.68 -2.89 -0.26
C ILE A 754 -9.15 -1.77 -1.14
N GLY A 755 -8.75 -0.64 -0.55
CA GLY A 755 -8.20 0.51 -1.27
C GLY A 755 -6.75 0.31 -1.73
N PRO A 756 -6.28 1.12 -2.69
CA PRO A 756 -4.95 0.99 -3.27
C PRO A 756 -3.82 1.29 -2.27
N GLY A 757 -2.59 0.96 -2.65
CA GLY A 757 -1.38 1.27 -1.91
C GLY A 757 -0.79 0.10 -1.11
N ASP A 758 0.03 0.47 -0.12
CA ASP A 758 0.84 -0.43 0.70
C ASP A 758 -0.01 -1.50 1.38
N GLY A 759 -1.16 -1.12 1.94
CA GLY A 759 -1.98 -2.03 2.73
C GLY A 759 -2.48 -3.22 1.88
N TRP A 760 -2.93 -2.94 0.66
CA TRP A 760 -3.40 -3.98 -0.25
C TRP A 760 -2.25 -4.85 -0.76
N LEU A 761 -1.17 -4.23 -1.27
CA LEU A 761 -0.04 -4.94 -1.87
C LEU A 761 0.68 -5.84 -0.86
N ASN A 762 0.95 -5.34 0.33
CA ASN A 762 1.62 -6.13 1.37
C ASN A 762 0.70 -7.25 1.90
N THR A 763 -0.60 -7.02 2.02
CA THR A 763 -1.56 -8.08 2.39
C THR A 763 -1.63 -9.18 1.32
N GLU A 764 -1.57 -8.80 0.03
CA GLU A 764 -1.59 -9.75 -1.07
C GLU A 764 -0.38 -10.71 -1.04
N PHE A 765 0.79 -10.27 -0.56
CA PHE A 765 1.92 -11.19 -0.32
C PHE A 765 1.53 -12.38 0.58
N TYR A 766 0.82 -12.13 1.68
CA TYR A 766 0.39 -13.18 2.61
C TYR A 766 -0.69 -14.07 2.02
N LYS A 767 -1.56 -13.52 1.18
CA LYS A 767 -2.52 -14.30 0.37
C LYS A 767 -1.82 -15.25 -0.59
N GLN A 768 -0.86 -14.74 -1.36
CA GLN A 768 -0.06 -15.54 -2.28
C GLN A 768 0.77 -16.61 -1.54
N TYR A 769 1.34 -16.25 -0.38
CA TYR A 769 2.04 -17.19 0.49
C TYR A 769 1.12 -18.30 0.98
N GLY A 770 -0.03 -17.94 1.56
CA GLY A 770 -1.00 -18.90 2.11
C GLY A 770 -1.54 -19.86 1.07
N MET A 771 -1.84 -19.36 -0.14
CA MET A 771 -2.25 -20.19 -1.27
C MET A 771 -1.14 -21.16 -1.70
N THR A 772 0.06 -20.66 -1.94
CA THR A 772 1.21 -21.48 -2.37
C THR A 772 1.57 -22.53 -1.31
N TYR A 773 1.55 -22.15 -0.03
CA TYR A 773 1.84 -23.03 1.09
C TYR A 773 0.80 -24.13 1.24
N ALA A 774 -0.49 -23.83 1.01
CA ALA A 774 -1.56 -24.83 1.05
C ALA A 774 -1.43 -25.86 -0.09
N GLU A 775 -0.94 -25.45 -1.26
CA GLU A 775 -0.70 -26.34 -2.40
C GLU A 775 0.55 -27.21 -2.22
N ASP A 776 1.69 -26.59 -1.91
CA ASP A 776 2.95 -27.28 -1.63
C ASP A 776 3.80 -26.53 -0.60
N LYS A 777 3.64 -26.92 0.67
CA LYS A 777 4.44 -26.43 1.82
C LYS A 777 5.95 -26.50 1.60
N ASN A 778 6.42 -27.40 0.75
CA ASN A 778 7.83 -27.64 0.52
C ASN A 778 8.37 -26.92 -0.72
N ASN A 779 7.61 -26.04 -1.36
CA ASN A 779 8.08 -25.35 -2.57
C ASN A 779 7.68 -23.87 -2.65
N THR A 780 7.52 -23.20 -1.51
CA THR A 780 7.23 -21.76 -1.48
C THR A 780 8.51 -20.94 -1.69
N ILE A 781 8.68 -20.39 -2.90
CA ILE A 781 9.84 -19.55 -3.27
C ILE A 781 9.50 -18.08 -3.11
N LEU A 782 10.33 -17.34 -2.37
CA LEU A 782 10.08 -15.95 -1.99
C LEU A 782 9.82 -15.02 -3.18
N GLY A 783 10.68 -15.07 -4.19
CA GLY A 783 10.59 -14.21 -5.36
C GLY A 783 9.30 -14.44 -6.15
N MET A 784 8.82 -15.69 -6.24
CA MET A 784 7.56 -16.00 -6.90
C MET A 784 6.37 -15.41 -6.14
N VAL A 785 6.29 -15.64 -4.83
CA VAL A 785 5.22 -15.05 -4.00
C VAL A 785 5.21 -13.52 -4.10
N TYR A 786 6.39 -12.91 -4.09
CA TYR A 786 6.59 -11.46 -4.23
C TYR A 786 6.10 -10.93 -5.59
N ILE A 787 6.52 -11.51 -6.72
CA ILE A 787 6.09 -11.01 -8.04
C ILE A 787 4.62 -11.31 -8.33
N GLN A 788 4.06 -12.39 -7.78
CA GLN A 788 2.63 -12.68 -7.92
C GLN A 788 1.79 -11.65 -7.16
N ALA A 789 2.23 -11.16 -6.00
CA ALA A 789 1.54 -10.07 -5.31
C ALA A 789 1.53 -8.77 -6.15
N ILE A 790 2.64 -8.45 -6.83
CA ILE A 790 2.71 -7.31 -7.77
C ILE A 790 1.76 -7.54 -8.95
N SER A 791 1.83 -8.70 -9.60
CA SER A 791 1.01 -9.03 -10.76
C SER A 791 -0.48 -8.98 -10.42
N GLU A 792 -0.85 -9.42 -9.22
CA GLU A 792 -2.24 -9.40 -8.79
C GLU A 792 -2.72 -8.01 -8.39
N TYR A 793 -1.84 -7.14 -7.86
CA TYR A 793 -2.14 -5.72 -7.70
C TYR A 793 -2.42 -5.07 -9.05
N ILE A 794 -1.55 -5.28 -10.03
CA ILE A 794 -1.73 -4.74 -11.39
C ILE A 794 -3.04 -5.26 -11.99
N SER A 795 -3.29 -6.58 -11.94
CA SER A 795 -4.53 -7.16 -12.45
C SER A 795 -5.78 -6.67 -11.68
N HIS A 796 -5.64 -6.24 -10.43
CA HIS A 796 -6.75 -5.71 -9.66
C HIS A 796 -7.08 -4.26 -10.02
N PHE A 797 -6.08 -3.38 -10.06
CA PHE A 797 -6.29 -1.93 -10.22
C PHE A 797 -6.20 -1.51 -11.69
N LYS A 798 -5.24 -2.07 -12.43
CA LYS A 798 -4.94 -1.71 -13.82
C LYS A 798 -5.91 -2.30 -14.81
N THR A 799 -7.04 -1.64 -14.95
CA THR A 799 -8.14 -2.20 -15.75
C THR A 799 -8.84 -1.18 -16.63
N TRP A 800 -8.36 0.06 -16.69
CA TRP A 800 -9.05 1.12 -17.41
C TRP A 800 -8.17 2.31 -17.80
N GLU A 801 -8.19 2.67 -19.09
CA GLU A 801 -7.78 3.98 -19.58
C GLU A 801 -8.89 4.53 -20.47
N TYR A 802 -9.47 5.68 -20.09
CA TYR A 802 -10.44 6.37 -20.94
C TYR A 802 -9.73 7.07 -22.09
N SER A 803 -10.22 6.90 -23.32
CA SER A 803 -9.71 7.64 -24.48
C SER A 803 -10.26 9.07 -24.62
N TYR A 804 -10.85 9.69 -23.58
CA TYR A 804 -11.30 11.08 -23.64
C TYR A 804 -11.21 11.81 -22.28
N TRP A 805 -10.54 12.96 -22.33
CA TRP A 805 -10.25 13.98 -21.30
C TRP A 805 -11.04 13.96 -19.98
N ARG A 806 -10.28 13.62 -18.93
CA ARG A 806 -10.51 13.84 -17.49
C ARG A 806 -11.82 13.29 -16.92
N ILE A 807 -11.63 12.22 -16.15
CA ILE A 807 -12.27 11.77 -14.90
C ILE A 807 -12.45 10.25 -15.04
N ASP A 808 -11.82 9.52 -14.10
CA ASP A 808 -11.88 8.06 -13.88
C ASP A 808 -10.79 7.21 -14.59
N PRO A 809 -9.57 7.10 -14.00
CA PRO A 809 -8.68 5.99 -14.24
C PRO A 809 -8.57 5.15 -12.97
N GLY A 810 -9.18 3.96 -12.95
CA GLY A 810 -8.96 2.97 -11.89
C GLY A 810 -7.49 2.52 -11.70
N TRP A 811 -6.58 3.07 -12.51
CA TRP A 811 -5.12 3.04 -12.37
C TRP A 811 -4.57 4.47 -12.36
N ASP A 812 -4.10 4.93 -11.21
CA ASP A 812 -3.53 6.27 -11.07
C ASP A 812 -2.01 6.26 -10.82
N GLY A 813 -1.47 7.44 -10.52
CA GLY A 813 -0.06 7.59 -10.23
C GLY A 813 0.39 6.89 -8.93
N ILE A 814 -0.49 6.77 -7.94
CA ILE A 814 -0.22 6.02 -6.70
C ILE A 814 -0.10 4.55 -7.03
N ASP A 815 -0.97 4.00 -7.86
CA ASP A 815 -0.92 2.59 -8.24
C ASP A 815 0.40 2.25 -8.95
N GLN A 816 0.79 3.06 -9.94
CA GLN A 816 2.07 2.89 -10.63
C GLN A 816 3.25 3.02 -9.67
N LYS A 817 3.23 4.02 -8.79
CA LYS A 817 4.26 4.20 -7.79
C LYS A 817 4.36 3.01 -6.83
N THR A 818 3.23 2.50 -6.36
CA THR A 818 3.11 1.43 -5.37
C THR A 818 3.86 0.18 -5.83
N VAL A 819 3.62 -0.27 -7.06
CA VAL A 819 4.32 -1.46 -7.61
C VAL A 819 5.78 -1.18 -7.94
N GLN A 820 6.12 0.02 -8.41
CA GLN A 820 7.50 0.36 -8.79
C GLN A 820 8.43 0.49 -7.57
N GLN A 821 7.93 0.98 -6.44
CA GLN A 821 8.77 1.28 -5.27
C GLN A 821 8.87 0.12 -4.26
N TRP A 822 7.98 -0.86 -4.35
CA TRP A 822 7.98 -2.01 -3.44
C TRP A 822 9.18 -2.90 -3.78
N GLN A 823 10.18 -2.90 -2.91
CA GLN A 823 11.49 -3.47 -3.16
C GLN A 823 11.73 -4.72 -2.30
N LEU A 824 12.00 -5.85 -2.96
CA LEU A 824 12.57 -7.02 -2.29
C LEU A 824 14.09 -6.83 -2.05
N LEU A 825 14.45 -6.65 -0.79
CA LEU A 825 15.84 -6.76 -0.30
C LEU A 825 16.05 -8.17 0.25
N GLY A 826 16.63 -9.04 -0.56
CA GLY A 826 16.79 -10.46 -0.25
C GLY A 826 17.12 -11.27 -1.50
N ASP A 827 17.26 -12.58 -1.30
CA ASP A 827 17.44 -13.55 -2.39
C ASP A 827 16.07 -13.97 -2.95
N PRO A 828 15.74 -13.66 -4.23
CA PRO A 828 14.44 -14.03 -4.80
C PRO A 828 14.27 -15.54 -4.96
N SER A 829 15.37 -16.30 -5.01
CA SER A 829 15.34 -17.75 -5.11
C SER A 829 15.26 -18.45 -3.75
N LEU A 830 15.13 -17.67 -2.66
CA LEU A 830 15.05 -18.20 -1.31
C LEU A 830 13.83 -19.12 -1.18
N LYS A 831 14.07 -20.37 -0.77
CA LYS A 831 13.02 -21.27 -0.33
C LYS A 831 12.62 -20.92 1.11
N ILE A 832 11.40 -20.41 1.30
CA ILE A 832 10.91 -19.99 2.62
C ILE A 832 10.82 -21.24 3.51
N GLY A 833 11.53 -21.24 4.64
CA GLY A 833 11.65 -22.39 5.55
C GLY A 833 12.80 -23.38 5.26
N GLY A 834 13.60 -23.15 4.22
CA GLY A 834 14.80 -23.95 3.91
C GLY A 834 14.55 -25.24 3.13
N TYR A 835 15.62 -25.98 2.78
CA TYR A 835 15.55 -27.22 2.00
C TYR A 835 15.48 -28.46 2.89
N GLN A 836 14.78 -29.51 2.42
CA GLN A 836 14.61 -30.79 3.10
C GLN A 836 15.79 -31.75 2.92
#